data_AF-A0A838PEY3-F1
#
_entry.id   AF-A0A838PEY3-F1
#
_cell.length_a   1.000
_cell.length_b   1.000
_cell.length_c   1.000
_cell.angle_alpha   90.00
_cell.angle_beta   90.00
_cell.angle_gamma   90.00
#
_symmetry.space_group_name_H-M   'P 1'
#
loop_
_entity.id
_entity.type
_entity.pdbx_description
1 polymer ?
#
loop_
_entity_poly.entity_id
_entity_poly.type
_entity_poly.pdbx_seq_one_letter_code
_entity_poly.pdbx_strand_id
1 'polypeptide(L)'
;MDAKIAFERAAKPGPTPHAAGVLAFMSPAMLLIDAPTNLAVTSASNTSIGLGWSAPSGTVSHYQIERSQSHLGPFPVIGTAVTTGFNDTTVTSGSAYLYRVRAVSSGTPSSPSNMAVGTAISFTDDPLVVGVTRVKAQHLTELRQSVNAVRSVAGLASASWTDTSLPETSIKAVHVRELGDWLGEALAALSVTAPSYTDPVLSTGASGTLVKKAHIEELRQRASRSSSTSSGSMAGDLSNARLDPLNRTGGGDDPLSRNFNWSVPLVGLPGRAGTDLGLSLSYNSLVWTKAGSFISFDDDRGFPSPGFRLGFPVIQSVYFNSEVGKWAYLLIAPDGSRVELRQVGTSALYEAPDSSHLLLDSNTMILRSTDGTQLTYVWKGSDFQCTEIKDRNGNFITVNYTAFGRIDTVIDTLSRTIKFNYDGTNSLISITQTWTVSGVQQTREWVSFTYNPTLPIQTNFSVGVTNVGPQNGSTLKVLTRVTFADNSRFDFDYTSWGQVWKVSNFATDGLLNYRSNNLRGSPLLSSGTEDDCPRFAERHDWAKNWNRNESGIEQEAITRFAVPVSTSWTLPGGAPQSGMLAQVTLPDGTYHKIYFPGTAGTSTGWHRGLPSVVETYDSANTRQRQSVTTWTQDNTSVSYSLNPRVIETNTYDPDGNRSRTTVSYGTFNFGDGTSGRLPQDVFEYQANATTVLRRTHTDYNLATSYIGRRIIGLVSEKTLYQTDPNTQVETLMSKVGFQHDETGSIQGDDAPVQHDNTNYTSGFVAGRANLSSVKRYDVLNTSAFVTSSSKYNTGGRRGAGNRSGQSSSDN
;
A
#
# COMPACT_ATOMS: atom_id res chain seq x y z
N MET A 1 -8.96 -23.27 -7.65
CA MET A 1 -9.05 -23.57 -9.08
C MET A 1 -9.79 -22.44 -9.77
N ASP A 2 -9.03 -21.58 -10.45
CA ASP A 2 -9.17 -21.31 -11.89
C ASP A 2 -10.61 -21.30 -12.48
N ALA A 3 -11.12 -20.34 -13.25
CA ALA A 3 -10.76 -18.98 -13.64
C ALA A 3 -11.65 -18.58 -14.88
N LYS A 4 -11.88 -17.28 -15.11
CA LYS A 4 -11.70 -16.51 -16.38
C LYS A 4 -12.42 -16.82 -17.77
N ILE A 5 -12.85 -15.77 -18.58
CA ILE A 5 -13.70 -15.36 -19.82
C ILE A 5 -13.60 -15.80 -21.40
N ALA A 6 -14.70 -15.63 -22.24
CA ALA A 6 -15.05 -14.87 -23.55
C ALA A 6 -15.40 -15.49 -24.94
N PHE A 7 -16.65 -15.23 -25.40
CA PHE A 7 -17.20 -14.14 -26.29
C PHE A 7 -16.51 -13.59 -27.59
N GLU A 8 -17.34 -13.35 -28.65
CA GLU A 8 -17.42 -12.23 -29.67
C GLU A 8 -18.63 -12.53 -30.66
N ARG A 9 -19.18 -11.75 -31.65
CA ARG A 9 -19.05 -10.35 -32.20
C ARG A 9 -20.33 -9.84 -32.95
N ALA A 10 -20.44 -8.50 -33.08
CA ALA A 10 -21.15 -7.53 -33.99
C ALA A 10 -22.08 -7.87 -35.22
N ALA A 11 -23.05 -6.95 -35.51
CA ALA A 11 -23.50 -6.51 -36.87
C ALA A 11 -24.39 -5.20 -36.88
N LYS A 12 -24.41 -4.42 -37.99
CA LYS A 12 -25.26 -3.21 -38.31
C LYS A 12 -25.22 -2.94 -39.85
N PRO A 13 -26.18 -2.26 -40.55
CA PRO A 13 -26.21 -0.77 -40.69
C PRO A 13 -27.60 -0.11 -41.05
N GLY A 14 -27.66 1.22 -41.27
CA GLY A 14 -28.80 1.97 -41.88
C GLY A 14 -28.81 3.50 -41.57
N PRO A 15 -29.26 4.44 -42.47
CA PRO A 15 -28.66 5.80 -42.50
C PRO A 15 -29.56 7.08 -42.63
N THR A 16 -29.23 8.12 -41.83
CA THR A 16 -29.13 9.58 -42.19
C THR A 16 -30.37 10.41 -42.69
N PRO A 17 -30.30 11.76 -42.78
CA PRO A 17 -30.03 12.76 -41.72
C PRO A 17 -30.98 14.00 -41.77
N HIS A 18 -30.83 14.96 -40.85
CA HIS A 18 -30.89 16.44 -41.04
C HIS A 18 -30.63 17.15 -39.69
N ALA A 19 -30.24 18.44 -39.65
CA ALA A 19 -29.74 19.09 -38.43
C ALA A 19 -30.02 20.60 -38.31
N ALA A 20 -30.34 21.07 -37.09
CA ALA A 20 -29.99 22.38 -36.49
C ALA A 20 -30.67 22.52 -35.11
N GLY A 21 -30.07 23.25 -34.15
CA GLY A 21 -30.74 23.67 -32.90
C GLY A 21 -30.16 23.15 -31.58
N VAL A 22 -28.87 23.36 -31.32
CA VAL A 22 -28.24 22.98 -30.03
C VAL A 22 -28.50 24.04 -28.95
N LEU A 23 -29.40 23.75 -28.02
CA LEU A 23 -29.49 24.46 -26.74
C LEU A 23 -28.42 23.93 -25.79
N ALA A 24 -27.23 24.53 -25.85
CA ALA A 24 -26.13 24.20 -24.95
C ALA A 24 -26.40 24.76 -23.55
N PHE A 25 -26.83 23.90 -22.61
CA PHE A 25 -26.65 24.17 -21.18
C PHE A 25 -25.16 24.18 -20.88
N MET A 26 -24.55 25.38 -20.87
CA MET A 26 -23.19 25.56 -20.39
C MET A 26 -23.16 25.23 -18.90
N SER A 27 -22.65 24.05 -18.55
CA SER A 27 -22.26 23.74 -17.17
C SER A 27 -21.33 24.85 -16.67
N PRO A 28 -21.50 25.37 -15.45
CA PRO A 28 -20.65 26.45 -14.95
C PRO A 28 -19.20 25.97 -14.95
N ALA A 29 -18.36 26.61 -15.77
CA ALA A 29 -16.94 26.34 -15.80
C ALA A 29 -16.38 26.62 -14.41
N MET A 30 -15.82 25.59 -13.77
CA MET A 30 -15.28 25.69 -12.42
C MET A 30 -14.11 26.69 -12.47
N LEU A 31 -14.28 27.84 -11.84
CA LEU A 31 -13.31 28.94 -11.83
C LEU A 31 -12.11 28.57 -10.95
N LEU A 32 -11.24 27.71 -11.49
CA LEU A 32 -9.97 27.35 -10.89
C LEU A 32 -9.07 28.57 -10.91
N ILE A 33 -8.68 29.03 -9.73
CA ILE A 33 -7.71 30.12 -9.57
C ILE A 33 -6.30 29.62 -9.94
N ASP A 34 -5.52 30.46 -10.61
CA ASP A 34 -4.17 30.09 -11.05
C ASP A 34 -3.26 29.70 -9.86
N ALA A 35 -2.18 28.97 -10.16
CA ALA A 35 -1.13 28.73 -9.18
C ALA A 35 -0.37 30.04 -8.85
N PRO A 36 0.04 30.26 -7.58
CA PRO A 36 1.06 31.26 -7.27
C PRO A 36 2.35 30.97 -8.05
N THR A 37 3.09 32.00 -8.42
CA THR A 37 4.34 31.87 -9.21
C THR A 37 5.52 32.49 -8.49
N ASN A 38 6.75 32.28 -8.99
CA ASN A 38 7.98 32.88 -8.46
C ASN A 38 8.19 32.64 -6.94
N LEU A 39 7.81 31.48 -6.42
CA LEU A 39 8.15 31.08 -5.05
C LEU A 39 9.67 30.97 -4.92
N ALA A 40 10.23 31.70 -3.95
CA ALA A 40 11.64 31.68 -3.61
C ALA A 40 11.87 31.76 -2.10
N VAL A 41 13.00 31.24 -1.64
CA VAL A 41 13.47 31.42 -0.26
C VAL A 41 14.15 32.79 -0.15
N THR A 42 13.55 33.70 0.60
CA THR A 42 14.05 35.07 0.79
C THR A 42 15.11 35.15 1.89
N SER A 43 14.96 34.35 2.96
CA SER A 43 15.92 34.26 4.07
C SER A 43 16.04 32.82 4.58
N ALA A 44 17.19 32.48 5.16
CA ALA A 44 17.45 31.18 5.76
C ALA A 44 18.41 31.34 6.95
N SER A 45 18.14 30.62 8.04
CA SER A 45 18.96 30.56 9.25
C SER A 45 18.83 29.20 9.93
N ASN A 46 19.61 28.95 10.99
CA ASN A 46 19.47 27.76 11.85
C ASN A 46 18.06 27.56 12.45
N THR A 47 17.21 28.59 12.50
CA THR A 47 15.90 28.56 13.19
C THR A 47 14.73 29.13 12.37
N SER A 48 14.96 29.57 11.13
CA SER A 48 13.91 30.16 10.29
C SER A 48 14.18 30.07 8.79
N ILE A 49 13.14 29.82 7.99
CA ILE A 49 13.17 29.94 6.52
C ILE A 49 12.07 30.88 6.05
N GLY A 50 12.46 32.02 5.47
CA GLY A 50 11.55 33.01 4.89
C GLY A 50 11.23 32.71 3.43
N LEU A 51 9.97 32.85 3.05
CA LEU A 51 9.42 32.56 1.72
C LEU A 51 8.71 33.79 1.16
N GLY A 52 8.78 33.98 -0.16
CA GLY A 52 8.00 34.98 -0.90
C GLY A 52 7.60 34.46 -2.28
N TRP A 53 6.46 34.91 -2.80
CA TRP A 53 5.91 34.50 -4.09
C TRP A 53 5.13 35.62 -4.78
N SER A 54 4.68 35.39 -6.01
CA SER A 54 3.77 36.24 -6.78
C SER A 54 2.34 35.70 -6.69
N ALA A 55 1.36 36.60 -6.55
CA ALA A 55 -0.05 36.25 -6.52
C ALA A 55 -0.56 35.78 -7.90
N PRO A 56 -1.49 34.81 -7.96
CA PRO A 56 -2.22 34.46 -9.18
C PRO A 56 -3.21 35.54 -9.60
N SER A 57 -3.82 35.38 -10.78
CA SER A 57 -4.95 36.22 -11.19
C SER A 57 -6.23 35.83 -10.42
N GLY A 58 -7.11 36.80 -10.17
CA GLY A 58 -8.38 36.59 -9.44
C GLY A 58 -8.33 36.87 -7.93
N THR A 59 -9.38 36.49 -7.21
CA THR A 59 -9.55 36.79 -5.77
C THR A 59 -9.03 35.66 -4.90
N VAL A 60 -7.89 35.86 -4.24
CA VAL A 60 -7.34 34.92 -3.24
C VAL A 60 -7.92 35.23 -1.85
N SER A 61 -8.40 34.21 -1.15
CA SER A 61 -8.86 34.30 0.25
C SER A 61 -7.71 34.11 1.24
N HIS A 62 -6.82 33.15 0.97
CA HIS A 62 -5.54 32.96 1.67
C HIS A 62 -4.62 32.05 0.81
N TYR A 63 -3.36 31.91 1.23
CA TYR A 63 -2.41 30.94 0.69
C TYR A 63 -2.17 29.81 1.70
N GLN A 64 -1.99 28.59 1.20
CA GLN A 64 -1.53 27.43 1.97
C GLN A 64 -0.04 27.21 1.66
N ILE A 65 0.80 27.17 2.70
CA ILE A 65 2.23 26.91 2.57
C ILE A 65 2.46 25.43 2.88
N GLU A 66 2.85 24.67 1.87
CA GLU A 66 3.16 23.24 1.98
C GLU A 66 4.68 23.03 2.06
N ARG A 67 5.14 22.15 2.94
CA ARG A 67 6.58 21.83 3.15
C ARG A 67 6.83 20.33 3.17
N SER A 68 7.85 19.87 2.48
CA SER A 68 8.38 18.50 2.57
C SER A 68 9.83 18.45 3.05
N GLN A 69 10.26 17.25 3.48
CA GLN A 69 11.66 16.85 3.63
C GLN A 69 12.08 15.81 2.57
N SER A 70 11.25 15.57 1.56
CA SER A 70 11.52 14.68 0.42
C SER A 70 10.93 15.24 -0.87
N HIS A 71 11.61 15.07 -1.99
CA HIS A 71 11.10 15.41 -3.32
C HIS A 71 9.86 14.60 -3.73
N LEU A 72 9.67 13.41 -3.16
CA LEU A 72 8.50 12.54 -3.33
C LEU A 72 7.30 12.97 -2.44
N GLY A 73 7.47 13.96 -1.58
CA GLY A 73 6.49 14.32 -0.57
C GLY A 73 6.52 13.41 0.69
N PRO A 74 5.53 13.53 1.59
CA PRO A 74 4.32 14.36 1.48
C PRO A 74 4.63 15.85 1.52
N PHE A 75 3.65 16.68 1.19
CA PHE A 75 3.72 18.14 1.28
C PHE A 75 2.63 18.67 2.24
N PRO A 76 2.71 18.37 3.56
CA PRO A 76 1.77 18.89 4.53
C PRO A 76 1.76 20.43 4.57
N VAL A 77 0.58 21.01 4.80
CA VAL A 77 0.42 22.44 5.06
C VAL A 77 0.99 22.74 6.45
N ILE A 78 2.04 23.58 6.51
CA ILE A 78 2.67 24.02 7.76
C ILE A 78 2.10 25.33 8.29
N GLY A 79 1.32 26.04 7.48
CA GLY A 79 0.67 27.29 7.85
C GLY A 79 -0.05 27.93 6.67
N THR A 80 -0.73 29.04 6.95
CA THR A 80 -1.41 29.86 5.95
C THR A 80 -0.93 31.31 6.02
N ALA A 81 -1.10 32.05 4.93
CA ALA A 81 -0.81 33.48 4.86
C ALA A 81 -1.91 34.22 4.09
N VAL A 82 -2.21 35.46 4.48
CA VAL A 82 -3.08 36.37 3.69
C VAL A 82 -2.27 37.32 2.79
N THR A 83 -0.95 37.31 2.95
CA THR A 83 0.04 38.06 2.16
C THR A 83 0.89 37.10 1.33
N THR A 84 1.63 37.62 0.34
CA THR A 84 2.48 36.83 -0.56
C THR A 84 3.85 36.48 0.03
N GLY A 85 3.88 36.09 1.31
CA GLY A 85 5.09 35.71 2.03
C GLY A 85 4.79 35.03 3.36
N PHE A 86 5.74 34.23 3.84
CA PHE A 86 5.62 33.42 5.06
C PHE A 86 7.02 33.23 5.69
N ASN A 87 7.09 32.96 6.99
CA ASN A 87 8.34 32.65 7.67
C ASN A 87 8.17 31.38 8.52
N ASP A 88 8.77 30.28 8.08
CA ASP A 88 8.71 29.01 8.77
C ASP A 88 9.75 28.98 9.89
N THR A 89 9.27 29.05 11.14
CA THR A 89 10.07 28.92 12.37
C THR A 89 10.03 27.51 12.96
N THR A 90 9.41 26.55 12.27
CA THR A 90 9.29 25.13 12.69
C THR A 90 10.38 24.25 12.08
N VAL A 91 11.52 24.84 11.70
CA VAL A 91 12.62 24.18 10.98
C VAL A 91 13.67 23.66 11.95
N THR A 92 14.21 22.48 11.67
CA THR A 92 15.30 21.87 12.44
C THR A 92 16.65 22.31 11.86
N SER A 93 17.49 22.94 12.68
CA SER A 93 18.85 23.35 12.32
C SER A 93 19.62 22.20 11.65
N GLY A 94 20.30 22.48 10.53
CA GLY A 94 21.03 21.50 9.74
C GLY A 94 20.18 20.68 8.75
N SER A 95 18.85 20.86 8.74
CA SER A 95 17.96 20.18 7.79
C SER A 95 17.63 21.05 6.57
N ALA A 96 17.39 20.42 5.42
CA ALA A 96 16.81 21.08 4.24
C ALA A 96 15.34 20.71 4.07
N TYR A 97 14.61 21.58 3.39
CA TYR A 97 13.18 21.53 3.20
C TYR A 97 12.81 22.01 1.79
N LEU A 98 11.69 21.48 1.30
CA LEU A 98 11.18 21.73 -0.04
C LEU A 98 9.77 22.31 0.08
N TYR A 99 9.60 23.57 -0.33
CA TYR A 99 8.38 24.34 -0.17
C TYR A 99 7.63 24.47 -1.50
N ARG A 100 6.30 24.51 -1.41
CA ARG A 100 5.40 24.96 -2.49
C ARG A 100 4.20 25.68 -1.87
N VAL A 101 3.53 26.55 -2.63
CA VAL A 101 2.41 27.36 -2.12
C VAL A 101 1.20 27.23 -3.05
N ARG A 102 0.01 27.12 -2.47
CA ARG A 102 -1.27 27.17 -3.19
C ARG A 102 -2.02 28.44 -2.83
N ALA A 103 -2.73 29.04 -3.78
CA ALA A 103 -3.77 30.02 -3.48
C ALA A 103 -5.07 29.28 -3.16
N VAL A 104 -5.90 29.84 -2.29
CA VAL A 104 -7.23 29.32 -1.96
C VAL A 104 -8.26 30.40 -2.26
N SER A 105 -9.28 30.05 -3.04
CA SER A 105 -10.42 30.91 -3.33
C SER A 105 -11.72 30.17 -3.00
N SER A 106 -12.61 30.80 -2.24
CA SER A 106 -13.88 30.22 -1.76
C SER A 106 -13.75 28.81 -1.10
N GLY A 107 -12.60 28.52 -0.49
CA GLY A 107 -12.29 27.22 0.13
C GLY A 107 -11.59 26.21 -0.79
N THR A 108 -11.53 26.46 -2.10
CA THR A 108 -10.88 25.58 -3.10
C THR A 108 -9.42 25.98 -3.31
N PRO A 109 -8.44 25.06 -3.14
CA PRO A 109 -7.03 25.34 -3.40
C PRO A 109 -6.65 25.20 -4.89
N SER A 110 -5.67 25.98 -5.33
CA SER A 110 -5.07 25.94 -6.66
C SER A 110 -4.15 24.72 -6.85
N SER A 111 -3.67 24.54 -8.08
CA SER A 111 -2.39 23.86 -8.34
C SER A 111 -1.25 24.54 -7.56
N PRO A 112 -0.22 23.81 -7.13
CA PRO A 112 0.90 24.39 -6.39
C PRO A 112 1.80 25.27 -7.28
N SER A 113 2.47 26.22 -6.65
CA SER A 113 3.54 27.01 -7.24
C SER A 113 4.73 26.16 -7.69
N ASN A 114 5.69 26.80 -8.37
CA ASN A 114 7.06 26.28 -8.44
C ASN A 114 7.63 25.97 -7.04
N MET A 115 8.62 25.09 -6.98
CA MET A 115 9.15 24.55 -5.72
C MET A 115 10.42 25.31 -5.29
N ALA A 116 10.58 25.53 -3.98
CA ALA A 116 11.74 26.23 -3.42
C ALA A 116 12.46 25.38 -2.36
N VAL A 117 13.78 25.25 -2.50
CA VAL A 117 14.68 24.56 -1.57
C VAL A 117 15.21 25.57 -0.56
N GLY A 118 14.95 25.31 0.72
CA GLY A 118 15.48 26.09 1.84
C GLY A 118 16.22 25.21 2.84
N THR A 119 17.44 25.58 3.21
CA THR A 119 18.24 24.85 4.21
C THR A 119 18.40 25.66 5.48
N ALA A 120 18.04 25.08 6.63
CA ALA A 120 18.07 25.71 7.93
C ALA A 120 19.50 25.74 8.51
N ILE A 121 20.39 26.45 7.82
CA ILE A 121 21.80 26.65 8.19
C ILE A 121 22.15 28.13 8.07
N SER A 122 22.82 28.65 9.11
CA SER A 122 23.52 29.94 9.10
C SER A 122 25.01 29.70 8.87
N PHE A 123 25.60 30.39 7.88
CA PHE A 123 27.03 30.29 7.60
C PHE A 123 27.86 31.25 8.47
N THR A 124 29.04 30.81 8.92
CA THR A 124 29.99 31.63 9.68
C THR A 124 30.63 32.68 8.79
N ASP A 125 30.73 33.94 9.25
CA ASP A 125 31.19 35.09 8.48
C ASP A 125 30.39 35.28 7.15
N ASP A 126 29.07 35.38 7.24
CA ASP A 126 28.18 35.69 6.11
C ASP A 126 27.75 37.17 6.16
N PRO A 127 28.01 38.00 5.11
CA PRO A 127 28.76 37.71 3.89
C PRO A 127 30.29 37.77 4.09
N LEU A 128 31.04 37.05 3.25
CA LEU A 128 32.50 37.07 3.26
C LEU A 128 33.03 38.44 2.80
N VAL A 129 34.03 39.02 3.48
CA VAL A 129 34.62 40.32 3.09
C VAL A 129 36.07 40.13 2.64
N VAL A 130 36.35 40.51 1.39
CA VAL A 130 37.68 40.39 0.78
C VAL A 130 38.70 41.22 1.56
N GLY A 131 39.84 40.60 1.91
CA GLY A 131 40.89 41.23 2.71
C GLY A 131 40.62 41.31 4.22
N VAL A 132 39.42 40.94 4.69
CA VAL A 132 39.02 41.02 6.10
C VAL A 132 38.69 39.64 6.68
N THR A 133 37.83 38.87 6.00
CA THR A 133 37.45 37.53 6.48
C THR A 133 38.59 36.54 6.29
N ARG A 134 39.12 36.03 7.40
CA ARG A 134 40.04 34.88 7.37
C ARG A 134 39.26 33.61 7.04
N VAL A 135 39.75 32.86 6.05
CA VAL A 135 39.20 31.54 5.67
C VAL A 135 39.34 30.56 6.85
N LYS A 136 38.28 29.80 7.12
CA LYS A 136 38.19 28.81 8.21
C LYS A 136 37.74 27.47 7.65
N ALA A 137 38.22 26.36 8.20
CA ALA A 137 37.70 25.01 7.90
C ALA A 137 36.16 24.94 8.10
N GLN A 138 35.66 25.66 9.11
CA GLN A 138 34.24 25.91 9.40
C GLN A 138 33.42 26.24 8.13
N HIS A 139 33.92 27.13 7.26
CA HIS A 139 33.19 27.58 6.07
C HIS A 139 32.91 26.45 5.07
N LEU A 140 33.83 25.48 4.95
CA LEU A 140 33.65 24.29 4.12
C LEU A 140 32.82 23.21 4.85
N THR A 141 32.98 23.06 6.17
CA THR A 141 32.16 22.12 6.96
C THR A 141 30.67 22.46 6.87
N GLU A 142 30.30 23.73 7.06
CA GLU A 142 28.91 24.21 6.93
C GLU A 142 28.36 24.01 5.51
N LEU A 143 29.19 24.23 4.49
CA LEU A 143 28.80 23.96 3.10
C LEU A 143 28.60 22.46 2.83
N ARG A 144 29.48 21.59 3.31
CA ARG A 144 29.32 20.13 3.19
C ARG A 144 28.06 19.62 3.91
N GLN A 145 27.75 20.18 5.08
CA GLN A 145 26.49 19.92 5.80
C GLN A 145 25.28 20.37 4.97
N SER A 146 25.31 21.58 4.42
CA SER A 146 24.23 22.13 3.61
C SER A 146 23.98 21.34 2.32
N VAL A 147 25.05 20.94 1.61
CA VAL A 147 24.95 20.04 0.46
C VAL A 147 24.36 18.67 0.85
N ASN A 148 24.81 18.06 1.94
CA ASN A 148 24.24 16.79 2.41
C ASN A 148 22.77 16.91 2.84
N ALA A 149 22.36 18.05 3.39
CA ALA A 149 20.96 18.32 3.73
C ALA A 149 20.09 18.38 2.46
N VAL A 150 20.50 19.11 1.43
CA VAL A 150 19.80 19.17 0.12
C VAL A 150 19.78 17.79 -0.54
N ARG A 151 20.87 17.02 -0.47
CA ARG A 151 20.92 15.62 -0.95
C ARG A 151 19.91 14.71 -0.25
N SER A 152 19.73 14.86 1.07
CA SER A 152 18.72 14.11 1.83
C SER A 152 17.30 14.36 1.32
N VAL A 153 16.97 15.60 0.95
CA VAL A 153 15.65 15.94 0.35
C VAL A 153 15.53 15.40 -1.07
N ALA A 154 16.63 15.41 -1.83
CA ALA A 154 16.74 14.76 -3.14
C ALA A 154 16.71 13.21 -3.08
N GLY A 155 16.62 12.60 -1.88
CA GLY A 155 16.66 11.14 -1.71
C GLY A 155 18.03 10.50 -2.01
N LEU A 156 19.07 11.31 -2.14
CA LEU A 156 20.43 10.89 -2.50
C LEU A 156 21.25 10.56 -1.25
N ALA A 157 22.18 9.61 -1.39
CA ALA A 157 23.17 9.33 -0.35
C ALA A 157 24.07 10.56 -0.07
N SER A 158 24.55 10.66 1.17
CA SER A 158 25.51 11.71 1.56
C SER A 158 26.76 11.68 0.68
N ALA A 159 27.27 12.87 0.35
CA ALA A 159 28.43 13.03 -0.52
C ALA A 159 29.71 12.48 0.10
N SER A 160 30.50 11.79 -0.73
CA SER A 160 31.87 11.37 -0.43
C SER A 160 32.84 12.48 -0.80
N TRP A 161 33.84 12.74 0.06
CA TRP A 161 34.80 13.83 -0.11
C TRP A 161 36.23 13.28 -0.14
N THR A 162 37.08 13.75 -1.05
CA THR A 162 38.48 13.32 -1.19
C THR A 162 39.28 13.61 0.09
N ASP A 163 39.22 14.86 0.56
CA ASP A 163 39.76 15.24 1.87
C ASP A 163 38.63 15.12 2.92
N THR A 164 38.60 14.03 3.67
CA THR A 164 37.57 13.77 4.70
C THR A 164 37.72 14.67 5.92
N SER A 165 38.95 15.06 6.25
CA SER A 165 39.29 15.99 7.33
C SER A 165 39.71 17.35 6.76
N LEU A 166 39.37 18.44 7.46
CA LEU A 166 39.59 19.84 7.03
C LEU A 166 40.41 20.75 7.97
N PRO A 167 40.72 20.41 9.25
CA PRO A 167 41.70 21.18 10.03
C PRO A 167 43.03 21.37 9.31
N GLU A 168 43.69 22.51 9.56
CA GLU A 168 45.03 22.87 9.05
C GLU A 168 45.22 22.84 7.52
N THR A 169 44.14 22.63 6.76
CA THR A 169 44.19 22.39 5.31
C THR A 169 43.79 23.65 4.54
N SER A 170 44.68 24.14 3.66
CA SER A 170 44.36 25.18 2.67
C SER A 170 43.22 24.73 1.74
N ILE A 171 42.29 25.62 1.40
CA ILE A 171 41.22 25.30 0.44
C ILE A 171 41.84 24.95 -0.93
N LYS A 172 41.50 23.77 -1.43
CA LYS A 172 41.95 23.24 -2.72
C LYS A 172 40.83 23.40 -3.75
N ALA A 173 41.17 23.49 -5.03
CA ALA A 173 40.19 23.50 -6.13
C ALA A 173 39.23 22.29 -6.10
N VAL A 174 39.71 21.13 -5.63
CA VAL A 174 38.87 19.93 -5.46
C VAL A 174 37.73 20.13 -4.45
N HIS A 175 37.91 20.87 -3.35
CA HIS A 175 36.84 21.09 -2.36
C HIS A 175 35.66 21.85 -2.95
N VAL A 176 35.96 22.90 -3.73
CA VAL A 176 34.97 23.76 -4.37
C VAL A 176 34.28 23.02 -5.52
N ARG A 177 35.03 22.24 -6.29
CA ARG A 177 34.48 21.40 -7.37
C ARG A 177 33.56 20.31 -6.82
N GLU A 178 34.00 19.51 -5.84
CA GLU A 178 33.16 18.49 -5.20
C GLU A 178 31.86 19.09 -4.63
N LEU A 179 31.93 20.27 -3.99
CA LEU A 179 30.75 20.97 -3.49
C LEU A 179 29.80 21.38 -4.63
N GLY A 180 30.34 21.85 -5.76
CA GLY A 180 29.57 22.20 -6.95
C GLY A 180 28.91 20.99 -7.62
N ASP A 181 29.66 19.90 -7.78
CA ASP A 181 29.23 18.65 -8.41
C ASP A 181 28.11 17.98 -7.59
N TRP A 182 28.34 17.75 -6.29
CA TRP A 182 27.39 17.07 -5.41
C TRP A 182 26.13 17.90 -5.10
N LEU A 183 26.21 19.23 -5.18
CA LEU A 183 25.04 20.12 -5.12
C LEU A 183 24.30 20.16 -6.46
N GLY A 184 25.03 20.12 -7.58
CA GLY A 184 24.46 20.07 -8.92
C GLY A 184 23.60 18.82 -9.14
N GLU A 185 24.11 17.65 -8.74
CA GLU A 185 23.34 16.39 -8.75
C GLU A 185 22.05 16.50 -7.92
N ALA A 186 22.15 17.07 -6.71
CA ALA A 186 21.01 17.21 -5.80
C ALA A 186 19.95 18.18 -6.33
N LEU A 187 20.35 19.34 -6.84
CA LEU A 187 19.43 20.32 -7.41
C LEU A 187 18.80 19.81 -8.72
N ALA A 188 19.54 19.07 -9.55
CA ALA A 188 18.99 18.41 -10.74
C ALA A 188 17.92 17.36 -10.38
N ALA A 189 18.18 16.51 -9.39
CA ALA A 189 17.19 15.55 -8.88
C ALA A 189 15.94 16.24 -8.28
N LEU A 190 16.09 17.46 -7.75
CA LEU A 190 14.99 18.30 -7.27
C LEU A 190 14.25 19.07 -8.38
N SER A 191 14.63 18.91 -9.66
CA SER A 191 14.15 19.73 -10.80
C SER A 191 14.41 21.24 -10.63
N VAL A 192 15.50 21.59 -9.96
CA VAL A 192 15.91 22.97 -9.67
C VAL A 192 17.09 23.38 -10.55
N THR A 193 16.80 24.11 -11.62
CA THR A 193 17.82 24.60 -12.57
C THR A 193 18.65 25.74 -11.96
N ALA A 194 19.89 25.46 -11.59
CA ALA A 194 20.87 26.48 -11.19
C ALA A 194 21.60 27.08 -12.40
N PRO A 195 22.01 28.36 -12.37
CA PRO A 195 22.88 28.94 -13.41
C PRO A 195 24.30 28.35 -13.36
N SER A 196 25.17 28.66 -14.33
CA SER A 196 26.59 28.31 -14.25
C SER A 196 27.27 28.93 -13.02
N TYR A 197 28.34 28.31 -12.52
CA TYR A 197 29.22 28.92 -11.50
C TYR A 197 30.22 29.88 -12.17
N THR A 198 30.71 30.86 -11.42
CA THR A 198 31.88 31.66 -11.80
C THR A 198 33.10 30.74 -11.93
N ASP A 199 33.86 30.87 -13.02
CA ASP A 199 34.95 29.95 -13.42
C ASP A 199 34.51 28.45 -13.39
N PRO A 200 33.63 28.00 -14.31
CA PRO A 200 33.05 26.65 -14.27
C PRO A 200 34.06 25.50 -14.47
N VAL A 201 35.33 25.82 -14.71
CA VAL A 201 36.45 24.86 -14.70
C VAL A 201 37.55 25.41 -13.77
N LEU A 202 37.76 24.74 -12.64
CA LEU A 202 38.83 25.05 -11.70
C LEU A 202 40.10 24.25 -12.04
N SER A 203 41.03 24.88 -12.75
CA SER A 203 42.29 24.25 -13.19
C SER A 203 43.35 24.22 -12.08
N THR A 204 44.28 23.26 -12.14
CA THR A 204 45.35 23.08 -11.15
C THR A 204 46.73 23.21 -11.80
N GLY A 205 47.63 23.98 -11.17
CA GLY A 205 49.01 24.17 -11.63
C GLY A 205 49.51 25.59 -11.35
N ALA A 206 50.66 25.95 -11.92
CA ALA A 206 51.25 27.29 -11.76
C ALA A 206 50.37 28.43 -12.33
N SER A 207 49.46 28.10 -13.26
CA SER A 207 48.43 29.00 -13.81
C SER A 207 47.01 28.53 -13.47
N GLY A 208 46.84 27.86 -12.33
CA GLY A 208 45.55 27.30 -11.89
C GLY A 208 44.53 28.37 -11.47
N THR A 209 43.24 28.03 -11.53
CA THR A 209 42.15 28.91 -11.08
C THR A 209 42.22 29.14 -9.57
N LEU A 210 42.51 30.37 -9.14
CA LEU A 210 42.44 30.77 -7.73
C LEU A 210 40.98 30.67 -7.23
N VAL A 211 40.79 30.12 -6.03
CA VAL A 211 39.48 30.11 -5.37
C VAL A 211 39.12 31.54 -4.95
N LYS A 212 37.96 32.03 -5.43
CA LYS A 212 37.45 33.38 -5.22
C LYS A 212 36.34 33.38 -4.16
N LYS A 213 36.07 34.55 -3.56
CA LYS A 213 34.85 34.79 -2.78
C LYS A 213 33.60 34.29 -3.53
N ALA A 214 33.51 34.62 -4.83
CA ALA A 214 32.36 34.30 -5.67
C ALA A 214 31.97 32.82 -5.61
N HIS A 215 32.93 31.89 -5.72
CA HIS A 215 32.66 30.45 -5.69
C HIS A 215 31.98 30.01 -4.40
N ILE A 216 32.45 30.53 -3.26
CA ILE A 216 31.94 30.17 -1.93
C ILE A 216 30.56 30.79 -1.70
N GLU A 217 30.34 32.04 -2.13
CA GLU A 217 29.03 32.70 -2.03
C GLU A 217 27.98 32.07 -2.95
N GLU A 218 28.34 31.70 -4.18
CA GLU A 218 27.45 30.99 -5.11
C GLU A 218 27.02 29.63 -4.55
N LEU A 219 27.96 28.90 -3.93
CA LEU A 219 27.66 27.64 -3.23
C LEU A 219 26.77 27.88 -2.00
N ARG A 220 27.06 28.89 -1.16
CA ARG A 220 26.25 29.25 0.03
C ARG A 220 24.81 29.58 -0.36
N GLN A 221 24.63 30.41 -1.37
CA GLN A 221 23.32 30.80 -1.87
C GLN A 221 22.57 29.57 -2.37
N ARG A 222 23.13 28.81 -3.32
CA ARG A 222 22.45 27.64 -3.91
C ARG A 222 22.11 26.55 -2.89
N ALA A 223 23.01 26.26 -1.96
CA ALA A 223 22.81 25.23 -0.95
C ALA A 223 21.78 25.63 0.12
N SER A 224 21.51 26.93 0.32
CA SER A 224 20.55 27.41 1.32
C SER A 224 19.23 27.96 0.75
N ARG A 225 19.21 28.44 -0.50
CA ARG A 225 18.11 29.15 -1.16
C ARG A 225 18.15 28.93 -2.68
N SER A 226 17.35 27.98 -3.19
CA SER A 226 17.18 27.74 -4.63
C SER A 226 15.71 27.51 -4.99
N SER A 227 15.33 27.65 -6.26
CA SER A 227 13.93 27.48 -6.72
C SER A 227 13.84 26.92 -8.13
N SER A 228 12.89 26.02 -8.38
CA SER A 228 12.57 25.53 -9.74
C SER A 228 11.91 26.63 -10.57
N THR A 229 12.09 26.55 -11.89
CA THR A 229 11.34 27.36 -12.88
C THR A 229 10.09 26.64 -13.39
N SER A 230 10.03 25.32 -13.24
CA SER A 230 8.81 24.53 -13.43
C SER A 230 7.83 24.76 -12.26
N SER A 231 6.54 24.84 -12.58
CA SER A 231 5.46 24.65 -11.61
C SER A 231 5.67 23.34 -10.86
N GLY A 232 5.43 23.35 -9.55
CA GLY A 232 5.83 22.26 -8.66
C GLY A 232 5.21 20.94 -9.09
N SER A 233 6.03 19.88 -9.14
CA SER A 233 5.63 18.59 -9.67
C SER A 233 4.35 18.08 -9.00
N MET A 234 3.42 17.59 -9.83
CA MET A 234 2.22 16.87 -9.39
C MET A 234 2.54 15.44 -8.92
N ALA A 235 3.62 15.28 -8.16
CA ALA A 235 3.91 14.11 -7.34
C ALA A 235 2.76 13.77 -6.35
N GLY A 236 1.80 14.68 -6.17
CA GLY A 236 0.56 14.45 -5.44
C GLY A 236 -0.40 13.42 -6.06
N ASP A 237 -0.13 12.92 -7.28
CA ASP A 237 -0.98 11.92 -7.95
C ASP A 237 -0.40 10.48 -7.92
N LEU A 238 0.83 10.29 -7.40
CA LEU A 238 1.45 8.96 -7.28
C LEU A 238 0.63 8.00 -6.42
N SER A 239 0.02 8.49 -5.33
CA SER A 239 -0.84 7.69 -4.45
C SER A 239 -2.10 7.19 -5.17
N ASN A 240 -2.72 8.02 -6.02
CA ASN A 240 -3.89 7.64 -6.81
C ASN A 240 -3.47 6.63 -7.91
N ALA A 241 -2.35 6.88 -8.59
CA ALA A 241 -1.79 5.95 -9.56
C ALA A 241 -1.45 4.57 -8.95
N ARG A 242 -1.01 4.52 -7.68
CA ARG A 242 -0.75 3.28 -6.93
C ARG A 242 -2.01 2.56 -6.45
N LEU A 243 -3.16 3.23 -6.45
CA LEU A 243 -4.48 2.66 -6.15
C LEU A 243 -5.27 2.25 -7.41
N ASP A 244 -4.80 2.61 -8.61
CA ASP A 244 -5.43 2.17 -9.85
C ASP A 244 -5.45 0.64 -9.95
N PRO A 245 -6.57 -0.01 -10.35
CA PRO A 245 -6.63 -1.46 -10.52
C PRO A 245 -5.60 -2.05 -11.49
N LEU A 246 -5.05 -1.26 -12.43
CA LEU A 246 -3.93 -1.67 -13.28
C LEU A 246 -2.57 -1.65 -12.55
N ASN A 247 -2.44 -1.01 -11.39
CA ASN A 247 -1.20 -0.93 -10.61
C ASN A 247 -1.29 -1.63 -9.24
N ARG A 248 -2.39 -2.36 -8.99
CA ARG A 248 -2.64 -3.06 -7.72
C ARG A 248 -1.62 -4.18 -7.45
N THR A 249 -1.25 -4.29 -6.17
CA THR A 249 -0.23 -5.19 -5.61
C THR A 249 -0.80 -6.06 -4.49
N GLY A 250 0.00 -7.02 -4.02
CA GLY A 250 -0.38 -8.04 -3.04
C GLY A 250 -1.01 -9.28 -3.65
N GLY A 251 -1.42 -10.22 -2.81
CA GLY A 251 -2.10 -11.45 -3.22
C GLY A 251 -1.19 -12.45 -3.96
N GLY A 252 -1.40 -12.60 -5.28
CA GLY A 252 -0.75 -13.62 -6.12
C GLY A 252 -0.38 -13.08 -7.51
N ASP A 253 -0.45 -13.92 -8.54
CA ASP A 253 -0.29 -13.47 -9.92
C ASP A 253 -1.59 -12.79 -10.40
N ASP A 254 -1.53 -11.49 -10.69
CA ASP A 254 -2.69 -10.68 -11.03
C ASP A 254 -2.80 -10.47 -12.55
N PRO A 255 -3.85 -10.96 -13.22
CA PRO A 255 -3.94 -10.82 -14.67
C PRO A 255 -4.29 -9.40 -15.14
N LEU A 256 -4.87 -8.54 -14.28
CA LEU A 256 -5.23 -7.16 -14.62
C LEU A 256 -4.02 -6.23 -14.53
N SER A 257 -3.33 -6.24 -13.38
CA SER A 257 -2.13 -5.41 -13.23
C SER A 257 -0.88 -6.04 -13.86
N ARG A 258 -0.91 -7.35 -14.16
CA ARG A 258 0.26 -8.15 -14.55
C ARG A 258 1.41 -7.92 -13.54
N ASN A 259 1.03 -7.82 -12.27
CA ASN A 259 1.90 -8.01 -11.11
C ASN A 259 1.98 -9.50 -10.78
N PHE A 260 3.15 -9.99 -10.37
CA PHE A 260 3.24 -11.20 -9.56
C PHE A 260 3.68 -10.86 -8.14
N ASN A 261 3.14 -11.62 -7.18
CA ASN A 261 3.59 -11.61 -5.80
C ASN A 261 4.26 -12.95 -5.46
N TRP A 262 5.32 -12.88 -4.65
CA TRP A 262 5.97 -14.05 -4.04
C TRP A 262 6.03 -13.84 -2.52
N SER A 263 5.95 -14.91 -1.73
CA SER A 263 6.18 -14.81 -0.29
C SER A 263 6.70 -16.11 0.33
N VAL A 264 7.39 -15.98 1.47
CA VAL A 264 7.80 -17.09 2.33
C VAL A 264 7.68 -16.70 3.81
N PRO A 265 7.15 -17.56 4.70
CA PRO A 265 7.21 -17.34 6.14
C PRO A 265 8.64 -17.46 6.64
N LEU A 266 9.06 -16.52 7.50
CA LEU A 266 10.38 -16.49 8.14
C LEU A 266 10.34 -16.94 9.61
N VAL A 267 9.30 -16.51 10.33
CA VAL A 267 9.04 -16.89 11.72
C VAL A 267 7.54 -17.14 11.87
N GLY A 268 7.17 -18.27 12.45
CA GLY A 268 5.79 -18.61 12.80
C GLY A 268 5.74 -19.13 14.24
N LEU A 269 5.14 -18.37 15.15
CA LEU A 269 5.12 -18.67 16.57
C LEU A 269 3.70 -18.54 17.16
N PRO A 270 3.08 -19.65 17.62
CA PRO A 270 1.72 -19.62 18.17
C PRO A 270 1.70 -18.83 19.49
N GLY A 271 0.72 -17.93 19.62
CA GLY A 271 0.57 -16.97 20.71
C GLY A 271 -0.62 -17.26 21.61
N ARG A 272 -1.26 -16.21 22.13
CA ARG A 272 -2.50 -16.30 22.94
C ARG A 272 -3.71 -15.89 22.11
N ALA A 273 -4.84 -16.56 22.32
CA ALA A 273 -6.14 -16.28 21.68
C ALA A 273 -6.18 -16.22 20.13
N GLY A 274 -5.14 -16.72 19.44
CA GLY A 274 -4.98 -16.61 17.98
C GLY A 274 -4.14 -15.42 17.53
N THR A 275 -3.66 -14.59 18.45
CA THR A 275 -2.68 -13.51 18.22
C THR A 275 -1.28 -14.11 18.14
N ASP A 276 -1.06 -14.87 17.07
CA ASP A 276 0.17 -15.57 16.73
C ASP A 276 1.16 -14.60 16.05
N LEU A 277 2.46 -14.77 16.31
CA LEU A 277 3.50 -14.00 15.62
C LEU A 277 3.88 -14.70 14.31
N GLY A 278 3.28 -14.23 13.22
CA GLY A 278 3.71 -14.52 11.85
C GLY A 278 4.55 -13.38 11.27
N LEU A 279 5.78 -13.69 10.86
CA LEU A 279 6.63 -12.78 10.07
C LEU A 279 6.95 -13.46 8.74
N SER A 280 6.55 -12.84 7.64
CA SER A 280 6.83 -13.29 6.28
C SER A 280 7.61 -12.24 5.52
N LEU A 281 8.44 -12.70 4.58
CA LEU A 281 8.98 -11.86 3.51
C LEU A 281 8.05 -12.01 2.31
N SER A 282 7.59 -10.90 1.75
CA SER A 282 6.88 -10.85 0.46
C SER A 282 7.64 -10.00 -0.56
N TYR A 283 7.31 -10.15 -1.84
CA TYR A 283 7.85 -9.38 -2.95
C TYR A 283 6.79 -9.14 -4.03
N ASN A 284 6.61 -7.89 -4.44
CA ASN A 284 5.77 -7.51 -5.56
C ASN A 284 6.60 -7.00 -6.74
N SER A 285 6.26 -7.46 -7.95
CA SER A 285 6.96 -7.10 -9.18
C SER A 285 6.78 -5.64 -9.64
N LEU A 286 5.69 -4.97 -9.24
CA LEU A 286 5.42 -3.56 -9.57
C LEU A 286 6.22 -2.59 -8.67
N VAL A 287 7.55 -2.63 -8.81
CA VAL A 287 8.47 -1.66 -8.19
C VAL A 287 8.48 -0.30 -8.89
N TRP A 288 7.94 -0.22 -10.11
CA TRP A 288 7.77 1.02 -10.87
C TRP A 288 6.28 1.37 -10.93
N THR A 289 5.90 2.65 -10.76
CA THR A 289 4.52 3.12 -10.97
C THR A 289 4.48 4.35 -11.87
N LYS A 290 3.61 4.34 -12.89
CA LYS A 290 3.42 5.48 -13.81
C LYS A 290 2.26 6.37 -13.38
N ALA A 291 2.50 7.69 -13.34
CA ALA A 291 1.49 8.73 -13.15
C ALA A 291 1.66 9.82 -14.22
N GLY A 292 0.75 9.86 -15.20
CA GLY A 292 0.82 10.81 -16.32
C GLY A 292 2.12 10.67 -17.12
N SER A 293 2.94 11.73 -17.12
CA SER A 293 4.26 11.80 -17.77
C SER A 293 5.43 11.39 -16.85
N PHE A 294 5.17 10.95 -15.63
CA PHE A 294 6.19 10.51 -14.67
C PHE A 294 6.13 9.00 -14.43
N ILE A 295 7.28 8.39 -14.15
CA ILE A 295 7.35 7.04 -13.58
C ILE A 295 8.29 7.02 -12.38
N SER A 296 7.80 6.54 -11.24
CA SER A 296 8.50 6.50 -9.96
C SER A 296 9.03 5.11 -9.63
N PHE A 297 10.09 5.05 -8.82
CA PHE A 297 10.67 3.79 -8.31
C PHE A 297 10.45 3.63 -6.81
N ASP A 298 9.93 2.47 -6.41
CA ASP A 298 9.78 1.98 -5.03
C ASP A 298 9.04 2.94 -4.08
N ASP A 299 7.93 3.54 -4.54
CA ASP A 299 7.06 4.40 -3.72
C ASP A 299 6.51 3.69 -2.46
N ASP A 300 6.41 2.35 -2.48
CA ASP A 300 6.06 1.51 -1.33
C ASP A 300 7.17 1.41 -0.27
N ARG A 301 8.37 1.92 -0.60
CA ARG A 301 9.60 1.96 0.22
C ARG A 301 9.94 0.58 0.77
N GLY A 302 10.33 -0.30 -0.15
CA GLY A 302 10.59 -1.71 0.09
C GLY A 302 11.62 -1.97 1.18
N PHE A 303 11.42 -3.06 1.91
CA PHE A 303 12.35 -3.52 2.95
C PHE A 303 12.32 -5.06 3.02
N PRO A 304 13.48 -5.74 2.97
CA PRO A 304 14.85 -5.20 3.01
C PRO A 304 15.42 -4.71 1.66
N SER A 305 14.63 -4.74 0.59
CA SER A 305 15.03 -4.38 -0.78
C SER A 305 13.80 -3.82 -1.53
N PRO A 306 13.95 -3.02 -2.60
CA PRO A 306 12.81 -2.53 -3.39
C PRO A 306 11.86 -3.63 -3.84
N GLY A 307 10.56 -3.36 -3.79
CA GLY A 307 9.48 -4.34 -4.02
C GLY A 307 9.26 -5.38 -2.92
N PHE A 308 10.21 -5.60 -2.00
CA PHE A 308 10.03 -6.50 -0.86
C PHE A 308 9.33 -5.84 0.32
N ARG A 309 8.60 -6.63 1.10
CA ARG A 309 8.04 -6.21 2.40
C ARG A 309 8.34 -7.28 3.45
N LEU A 310 8.75 -6.84 4.64
CA LEU A 310 9.02 -7.67 5.80
C LEU A 310 8.68 -6.88 7.08
N GLY A 311 7.73 -7.39 7.85
CA GLY A 311 7.24 -6.74 9.07
C GLY A 311 5.72 -6.58 9.09
N PHE A 312 5.26 -5.49 9.69
CA PHE A 312 3.84 -5.21 9.95
C PHE A 312 3.27 -4.18 8.95
N PRO A 313 1.95 -3.95 8.91
CA PRO A 313 1.39 -2.92 8.05
C PRO A 313 1.98 -1.54 8.39
N VAL A 314 2.20 -0.70 7.37
CA VAL A 314 2.79 0.64 7.50
C VAL A 314 1.80 1.65 6.92
N ILE A 315 1.58 2.76 7.62
CA ILE A 315 0.75 3.86 7.12
C ILE A 315 1.67 4.94 6.56
N GLN A 316 1.57 5.19 5.25
CA GLN A 316 2.24 6.33 4.62
C GLN A 316 1.51 7.63 4.95
N SER A 317 2.19 8.74 4.71
CA SER A 317 1.69 10.09 5.02
C SER A 317 0.37 10.44 4.32
N VAL A 318 -0.40 11.33 4.94
CA VAL A 318 -1.66 11.85 4.37
C VAL A 318 -1.43 12.58 3.05
N TYR A 319 -2.32 12.36 2.09
CA TYR A 319 -2.38 13.03 0.80
C TYR A 319 -3.85 13.38 0.46
N PHE A 320 -4.08 14.12 -0.62
CA PHE A 320 -5.42 14.46 -1.10
C PHE A 320 -5.74 13.64 -2.35
N ASN A 321 -6.74 12.78 -2.29
CA ASN A 321 -7.27 12.07 -3.45
C ASN A 321 -8.21 13.00 -4.24
N SER A 322 -7.79 13.35 -5.45
CA SER A 322 -8.49 14.23 -6.39
C SER A 322 -9.68 13.57 -7.10
N GLU A 323 -9.66 12.25 -7.31
CA GLU A 323 -10.79 11.49 -7.89
C GLU A 323 -11.98 11.42 -6.90
N VAL A 324 -11.69 11.42 -5.60
CA VAL A 324 -12.68 11.27 -4.52
C VAL A 324 -13.01 12.59 -3.82
N GLY A 325 -12.14 13.61 -3.94
CA GLY A 325 -12.29 14.90 -3.29
C GLY A 325 -12.06 14.86 -1.77
N LYS A 326 -11.18 13.98 -1.29
CA LYS A 326 -10.96 13.71 0.14
C LYS A 326 -9.48 13.62 0.51
N TRP A 327 -9.17 13.97 1.75
CA TRP A 327 -7.91 13.56 2.38
C TRP A 327 -7.92 12.04 2.63
N ALA A 328 -6.78 11.40 2.43
CA ALA A 328 -6.60 9.97 2.63
C ALA A 328 -5.19 9.62 3.14
N TYR A 329 -5.09 8.52 3.86
CA TYR A 329 -3.83 7.83 4.16
C TYR A 329 -3.72 6.58 3.27
N LEU A 330 -2.50 6.13 3.01
CA LEU A 330 -2.25 4.86 2.30
C LEU A 330 -1.64 3.84 3.26
N LEU A 331 -2.39 2.78 3.54
CA LEU A 331 -1.93 1.62 4.32
C LEU A 331 -1.28 0.61 3.37
N ILE A 332 -0.04 0.21 3.65
CA ILE A 332 0.67 -0.85 2.92
C ILE A 332 0.80 -2.06 3.82
N ALA A 333 0.16 -3.17 3.44
CA ALA A 333 0.12 -4.42 4.19
C ALA A 333 1.46 -5.21 4.12
N PRO A 334 1.62 -6.28 4.93
CA PRO A 334 2.80 -7.15 4.91
C PRO A 334 2.99 -7.93 3.61
N ASP A 335 1.93 -8.14 2.81
CA ASP A 335 2.01 -8.76 1.48
C ASP A 335 2.25 -7.73 0.35
N GLY A 336 2.35 -6.44 0.69
CA GLY A 336 2.48 -5.35 -0.28
C GLY A 336 1.16 -4.90 -0.94
N SER A 337 0.01 -5.43 -0.51
CA SER A 337 -1.28 -4.83 -0.89
C SER A 337 -1.44 -3.43 -0.31
N ARG A 338 -2.17 -2.57 -1.02
CA ARG A 338 -2.39 -1.16 -0.70
C ARG A 338 -3.86 -0.91 -0.42
N VAL A 339 -4.17 -0.31 0.73
CA VAL A 339 -5.54 0.06 1.15
C VAL A 339 -5.58 1.56 1.39
N GLU A 340 -6.53 2.24 0.76
CA GLU A 340 -6.82 3.65 1.01
C GLU A 340 -7.65 3.81 2.28
N LEU A 341 -7.32 4.77 3.14
CA LEU A 341 -8.12 5.16 4.31
C LEU A 341 -8.60 6.59 4.11
N ARG A 342 -9.91 6.80 3.83
CA ARG A 342 -10.48 8.08 3.40
C ARG A 342 -11.18 8.83 4.53
N GLN A 343 -11.01 10.15 4.58
CA GLN A 343 -11.59 10.98 5.65
C GLN A 343 -13.13 10.84 5.76
N VAL A 344 -13.61 10.68 6.99
CA VAL A 344 -15.02 10.60 7.36
C VAL A 344 -15.52 12.02 7.67
N GLY A 345 -16.31 12.60 6.77
CA GLY A 345 -16.72 14.01 6.86
C GLY A 345 -15.52 14.94 6.95
N THR A 346 -15.52 15.82 7.96
CA THR A 346 -14.39 16.70 8.33
C THR A 346 -13.68 16.25 9.61
N SER A 347 -13.88 15.01 10.04
CA SER A 347 -13.35 14.47 11.30
C SER A 347 -11.88 14.01 11.18
N ALA A 348 -11.31 13.57 12.30
CA ALA A 348 -10.02 12.88 12.36
C ALA A 348 -10.10 11.38 12.03
N LEU A 349 -11.28 10.86 11.66
CA LEU A 349 -11.47 9.46 11.32
C LEU A 349 -11.30 9.22 9.81
N TYR A 350 -10.66 8.11 9.46
CA TYR A 350 -10.38 7.70 8.08
C TYR A 350 -10.76 6.22 7.89
N GLU A 351 -11.69 5.94 6.97
CA GLU A 351 -12.27 4.61 6.74
C GLU A 351 -11.80 3.98 5.41
N ALA A 352 -11.57 2.66 5.41
CA ALA A 352 -11.29 1.90 4.19
C ALA A 352 -12.56 1.69 3.32
N PRO A 353 -12.56 2.10 2.04
CA PRO A 353 -13.72 2.08 1.13
C PRO A 353 -13.84 0.78 0.31
N ASP A 354 -13.14 -0.28 0.73
CA ASP A 354 -12.98 -1.56 0.03
C ASP A 354 -13.80 -2.70 0.66
N SER A 355 -14.76 -2.36 1.53
CA SER A 355 -15.52 -3.28 2.39
C SER A 355 -14.70 -3.97 3.51
N SER A 356 -13.42 -3.67 3.69
CA SER A 356 -12.67 -4.11 4.88
C SER A 356 -13.07 -3.35 6.16
N HIS A 357 -13.63 -2.15 6.00
CA HIS A 357 -14.08 -1.24 7.05
C HIS A 357 -13.03 -0.95 8.15
N LEU A 358 -11.73 -1.03 7.82
CA LEU A 358 -10.67 -0.53 8.69
C LEU A 358 -10.89 0.96 9.02
N LEU A 359 -10.62 1.38 10.25
CA LEU A 359 -10.82 2.75 10.72
C LEU A 359 -9.58 3.27 11.45
N LEU A 360 -8.97 4.33 10.93
CA LEU A 360 -7.88 5.06 11.56
C LEU A 360 -8.42 6.32 12.25
N ASP A 361 -8.05 6.54 13.51
CA ASP A 361 -8.13 7.85 14.17
C ASP A 361 -6.76 8.55 14.04
N SER A 362 -6.70 9.69 13.34
CA SER A 362 -5.46 10.43 13.11
C SER A 362 -4.98 11.25 14.31
N ASN A 363 -5.77 11.39 15.38
CA ASN A 363 -5.32 12.03 16.62
C ASN A 363 -4.51 11.05 17.48
N THR A 364 -4.99 9.81 17.60
CA THR A 364 -4.34 8.76 18.40
C THR A 364 -3.39 7.88 17.57
N MET A 365 -3.48 7.94 16.24
CA MET A 365 -2.81 7.05 15.29
C MET A 365 -3.08 5.57 15.59
N ILE A 366 -4.33 5.24 15.95
CA ILE A 366 -4.79 3.86 16.15
C ILE A 366 -5.68 3.45 14.98
N LEU A 367 -5.30 2.37 14.30
CA LEU A 367 -6.10 1.68 13.28
C LEU A 367 -6.89 0.55 13.96
N ARG A 368 -8.18 0.43 13.63
CA ARG A 368 -9.10 -0.60 14.14
C ARG A 368 -9.58 -1.49 13.00
N SER A 369 -9.49 -2.80 13.17
CA SER A 369 -10.07 -3.79 12.26
C SER A 369 -11.43 -4.30 12.73
N THR A 370 -12.18 -4.92 11.81
CA THR A 370 -13.57 -5.37 11.99
C THR A 370 -13.78 -6.52 12.98
N ASP A 371 -12.68 -7.04 13.52
CA ASP A 371 -12.59 -8.07 14.55
C ASP A 371 -12.31 -7.51 15.96
N GLY A 372 -12.12 -6.19 16.08
CA GLY A 372 -11.79 -5.48 17.33
C GLY A 372 -10.29 -5.34 17.62
N THR A 373 -9.41 -5.86 16.75
CA THR A 373 -7.97 -5.70 16.90
C THR A 373 -7.56 -4.25 16.61
N GLN A 374 -6.56 -3.76 17.36
CA GLN A 374 -6.07 -2.39 17.37
C GLN A 374 -4.59 -2.39 17.02
N LEU A 375 -4.20 -1.57 16.04
CA LEU A 375 -2.81 -1.36 15.64
C LEU A 375 -2.44 0.09 15.94
N THR A 376 -1.49 0.28 16.87
CA THR A 376 -1.03 1.60 17.32
C THR A 376 0.20 2.02 16.53
N TYR A 377 0.22 3.24 15.99
CA TYR A 377 1.28 3.71 15.10
C TYR A 377 2.06 4.90 15.65
N VAL A 378 3.37 4.95 15.33
CA VAL A 378 4.25 6.07 15.65
C VAL A 378 5.08 6.44 14.41
N TRP A 379 5.28 7.73 14.16
CA TRP A 379 6.17 8.20 13.10
C TRP A 379 7.62 7.77 13.35
N LYS A 380 8.21 7.00 12.43
CA LYS A 380 9.60 6.52 12.49
C LYS A 380 10.21 6.43 11.10
N GLY A 381 11.37 7.07 10.91
CA GLY A 381 11.93 7.28 9.57
C GLY A 381 11.03 8.21 8.77
N SER A 382 10.41 7.69 7.71
CA SER A 382 9.63 8.48 6.73
C SER A 382 8.13 8.16 6.72
N ASP A 383 7.66 7.27 7.60
CA ASP A 383 6.29 6.75 7.62
C ASP A 383 5.82 6.42 9.05
N PHE A 384 4.52 6.16 9.22
CA PHE A 384 3.95 5.69 10.47
C PHE A 384 4.13 4.16 10.58
N GLN A 385 4.90 3.74 11.57
CA GLN A 385 5.24 2.34 11.85
C GLN A 385 4.37 1.78 12.98
N CYS A 386 3.88 0.54 12.84
CA CYS A 386 3.03 -0.12 13.83
C CYS A 386 3.86 -0.61 15.04
N THR A 387 3.61 -0.04 16.23
CA THR A 387 4.38 -0.31 17.46
C THR A 387 3.69 -1.23 18.46
N GLU A 388 2.37 -1.38 18.39
CA GLU A 388 1.59 -2.33 19.19
C GLU A 388 0.47 -2.92 18.34
N ILE A 389 0.27 -4.24 18.41
CA ILE A 389 -0.91 -4.92 17.85
C ILE A 389 -1.64 -5.58 19.02
N LYS A 390 -2.82 -5.08 19.38
CA LYS A 390 -3.61 -5.50 20.55
C LYS A 390 -4.94 -6.11 20.13
N ASP A 391 -5.22 -7.33 20.59
CA ASP A 391 -6.44 -8.08 20.25
C ASP A 391 -7.68 -7.58 21.02
N ARG A 392 -8.85 -8.10 20.64
CA ARG A 392 -10.13 -7.80 21.29
C ARG A 392 -10.23 -8.21 22.77
N ASN A 393 -9.31 -9.05 23.25
CA ASN A 393 -9.23 -9.54 24.63
C ASN A 393 -8.17 -8.82 25.48
N GLY A 394 -7.33 -7.97 24.89
CA GLY A 394 -6.28 -7.21 25.57
C GLY A 394 -4.87 -7.78 25.45
N ASN A 395 -4.68 -8.94 24.80
CA ASN A 395 -3.34 -9.46 24.49
C ASN A 395 -2.66 -8.57 23.45
N PHE A 396 -1.35 -8.38 23.51
CA PHE A 396 -0.63 -7.60 22.51
C PHE A 396 0.72 -8.14 22.07
N ILE A 397 1.15 -7.71 20.88
CA ILE A 397 2.50 -7.84 20.35
C ILE A 397 3.13 -6.44 20.36
N THR A 398 4.30 -6.29 20.97
CA THR A 398 5.09 -5.05 20.96
C THR A 398 6.10 -5.07 19.80
N VAL A 399 6.25 -3.97 19.07
CA VAL A 399 7.21 -3.82 17.98
C VAL A 399 8.09 -2.58 18.23
N ASN A 400 9.36 -2.82 18.54
CA ASN A 400 10.35 -1.78 18.76
C ASN A 400 11.08 -1.45 17.45
N TYR A 401 11.47 -0.19 17.28
CA TYR A 401 12.14 0.30 16.08
C TYR A 401 13.43 1.05 16.41
N THR A 402 14.43 0.92 15.53
CA THR A 402 15.64 1.74 15.53
C THR A 402 15.31 3.21 15.19
N ALA A 403 16.27 4.11 15.43
CA ALA A 403 16.13 5.53 15.07
C ALA A 403 15.81 5.75 13.57
N PHE A 404 16.24 4.83 12.70
CA PHE A 404 16.02 4.87 11.25
C PHE A 404 14.69 4.23 10.79
N GLY A 405 13.80 3.86 11.72
CA GLY A 405 12.51 3.24 11.38
C GLY A 405 12.62 1.81 10.83
N ARG A 406 13.69 1.08 11.15
CA ARG A 406 13.78 -0.37 10.93
C ARG A 406 13.38 -1.11 12.21
N ILE A 407 12.73 -2.28 12.10
CA ILE A 407 12.34 -3.08 13.26
C ILE A 407 13.62 -3.48 14.03
N ASP A 408 13.64 -3.28 15.34
CA ASP A 408 14.74 -3.72 16.20
C ASP A 408 14.42 -5.05 16.88
N THR A 409 13.28 -5.10 17.56
CA THR A 409 12.78 -6.28 18.28
C THR A 409 11.26 -6.38 18.16
N VAL A 410 10.75 -7.61 18.13
CA VAL A 410 9.33 -7.94 18.26
C VAL A 410 9.17 -8.79 19.51
N ILE A 411 8.23 -8.41 20.38
CA ILE A 411 7.91 -9.16 21.61
C ILE A 411 6.46 -9.62 21.48
N ASP A 412 6.22 -10.93 21.53
CA ASP A 412 4.88 -11.49 21.30
C ASP A 412 4.03 -11.64 22.57
N THR A 413 2.80 -12.13 22.40
CA THR A 413 1.81 -12.36 23.47
C THR A 413 2.24 -13.38 24.54
N LEU A 414 3.38 -14.08 24.37
CA LEU A 414 4.02 -14.97 25.34
C LEU A 414 5.36 -14.41 25.86
N SER A 415 5.65 -13.13 25.58
CA SER A 415 6.89 -12.42 25.92
C SER A 415 8.17 -13.00 25.28
N ARG A 416 8.05 -13.74 24.17
CA ARG A 416 9.22 -14.18 23.39
C ARG A 416 9.74 -13.01 22.56
N THR A 417 11.04 -12.72 22.63
CA THR A 417 11.66 -11.61 21.90
C THR A 417 12.39 -12.10 20.66
N ILE A 418 11.93 -11.68 19.48
CA ILE A 418 12.60 -11.84 18.19
C ILE A 418 13.45 -10.60 17.93
N LYS A 419 14.71 -10.78 17.53
CA LYS A 419 15.69 -9.71 17.27
C LYS A 419 16.02 -9.64 15.79
N PHE A 420 16.02 -8.44 15.24
CA PHE A 420 16.48 -8.14 13.89
C PHE A 420 17.91 -7.59 13.98
N ASN A 421 18.86 -8.20 13.26
CA ASN A 421 20.28 -7.86 13.33
C ASN A 421 20.73 -7.15 12.06
N TYR A 422 21.51 -6.08 12.19
CA TYR A 422 21.89 -5.21 11.06
C TYR A 422 23.41 -5.12 10.91
N ASP A 423 23.88 -5.00 9.66
CA ASP A 423 25.26 -4.62 9.37
C ASP A 423 25.51 -3.12 9.62
N GLY A 424 26.78 -2.71 9.55
CA GLY A 424 27.18 -1.30 9.66
C GLY A 424 26.65 -0.38 8.53
N THR A 425 25.92 -0.92 7.55
CA THR A 425 25.21 -0.18 6.49
C THR A 425 23.68 -0.18 6.70
N ASN A 426 23.19 -0.54 7.90
CA ASN A 426 21.78 -0.68 8.25
C ASN A 426 21.01 -1.70 7.38
N SER A 427 21.68 -2.71 6.82
CA SER A 427 21.04 -3.80 6.08
C SER A 427 20.81 -5.00 7.00
N LEU A 428 19.62 -5.59 6.94
CA LEU A 428 19.22 -6.73 7.78
C LEU A 428 20.05 -7.96 7.40
N ILE A 429 20.87 -8.48 8.31
CA ILE A 429 21.74 -9.65 8.06
C ILE A 429 21.15 -10.94 8.61
N SER A 430 20.42 -10.91 9.73
CA SER A 430 19.66 -12.07 10.23
C SER A 430 18.53 -11.72 11.19
N ILE A 431 17.64 -12.68 11.41
CA ILE A 431 16.63 -12.66 12.47
C ILE A 431 16.96 -13.77 13.47
N THR A 432 17.05 -13.42 14.75
CA THR A 432 17.44 -14.33 15.84
C THR A 432 16.47 -14.30 17.01
N GLN A 433 16.58 -15.29 17.89
CA GLN A 433 15.85 -15.37 19.16
C GLN A 433 16.75 -16.01 20.23
N THR A 434 16.74 -15.49 21.45
CA THR A 434 17.44 -16.11 22.58
C THR A 434 16.52 -17.09 23.30
N TRP A 435 16.94 -18.35 23.41
CA TRP A 435 16.25 -19.41 24.16
C TRP A 435 17.01 -19.71 25.46
N THR A 436 16.32 -20.09 26.53
CA THR A 436 16.96 -20.64 27.73
C THR A 436 16.83 -22.16 27.71
N VAL A 437 17.95 -22.86 27.50
CA VAL A 437 18.00 -24.34 27.44
C VAL A 437 18.83 -24.83 28.62
N SER A 438 18.23 -25.64 29.51
CA SER A 438 18.86 -26.14 30.73
C SER A 438 19.49 -25.05 31.61
N GLY A 439 18.87 -23.87 31.66
CA GLY A 439 19.36 -22.69 32.40
C GLY A 439 20.39 -21.83 31.66
N VAL A 440 20.88 -22.26 30.49
CA VAL A 440 21.87 -21.51 29.69
C VAL A 440 21.16 -20.79 28.54
N GLN A 441 21.48 -19.51 28.33
CA GLN A 441 20.99 -18.76 27.18
C GLN A 441 21.72 -19.17 25.89
N GLN A 442 20.96 -19.43 24.83
CA GLN A 442 21.44 -19.81 23.51
C GLN A 442 20.73 -18.96 22.45
N THR A 443 21.48 -18.18 21.68
CA THR A 443 20.92 -17.49 20.50
C THR A 443 20.72 -18.49 19.37
N ARG A 444 19.51 -18.51 18.81
CA ARG A 444 19.16 -19.26 17.60
C ARG A 444 18.89 -18.28 16.47
N GLU A 445 19.47 -18.54 15.31
CA GLU A 445 19.10 -17.88 14.06
C GLU A 445 17.89 -18.59 13.46
N TRP A 446 16.93 -17.81 12.98
CA TRP A 446 15.81 -18.31 12.17
C TRP A 446 16.18 -18.28 10.69
N VAL A 447 16.80 -17.18 10.26
CA VAL A 447 17.09 -16.85 8.87
C VAL A 447 18.18 -15.78 8.76
N SER A 448 19.03 -15.89 7.74
CA SER A 448 20.01 -14.88 7.32
C SER A 448 19.80 -14.42 5.87
N PHE A 449 20.35 -13.24 5.55
CA PHE A 449 20.09 -12.50 4.31
C PHE A 449 21.40 -12.10 3.62
N THR A 450 21.47 -12.24 2.29
CA THR A 450 22.63 -11.81 1.47
C THR A 450 22.20 -10.79 0.42
N TYR A 451 23.08 -9.83 0.11
CA TYR A 451 22.81 -8.73 -0.81
C TYR A 451 23.86 -8.64 -1.92
N ASN A 452 23.46 -8.18 -3.09
CA ASN A 452 24.36 -7.54 -4.06
C ASN A 452 24.36 -6.03 -3.77
N PRO A 453 25.49 -5.40 -3.43
CA PRO A 453 25.55 -3.96 -3.17
C PRO A 453 25.49 -3.09 -4.44
N THR A 454 25.72 -3.67 -5.62
CA THR A 454 25.94 -2.95 -6.87
C THR A 454 25.25 -3.63 -8.06
N LEU A 455 23.94 -3.83 -8.00
CA LEU A 455 23.15 -4.21 -9.18
C LEU A 455 23.14 -3.03 -10.17
N PRO A 456 23.65 -3.17 -11.41
CA PRO A 456 23.63 -2.09 -12.39
C PRO A 456 22.23 -1.85 -12.93
N ILE A 457 21.78 -0.60 -12.88
CA ILE A 457 20.47 -0.19 -13.42
C ILE A 457 20.65 0.29 -14.86
N GLN A 458 19.92 -0.33 -15.79
CA GLN A 458 19.75 0.09 -17.17
C GLN A 458 18.26 0.10 -17.53
N THR A 459 17.69 1.29 -17.67
CA THR A 459 16.27 1.60 -17.92
C THR A 459 16.14 2.45 -19.17
N ASN A 460 15.19 2.11 -20.05
CA ASN A 460 14.98 2.80 -21.31
C ASN A 460 13.50 3.15 -21.48
N PHE A 461 13.08 4.25 -20.87
CA PHE A 461 11.70 4.75 -21.01
C PHE A 461 11.52 5.58 -22.28
N SER A 462 10.32 5.56 -22.85
CA SER A 462 9.98 6.36 -24.03
C SER A 462 10.12 7.86 -23.82
N VAL A 463 10.40 8.58 -24.91
CA VAL A 463 10.47 10.04 -24.94
C VAL A 463 9.15 10.65 -24.44
N GLY A 464 9.22 11.47 -23.40
CA GLY A 464 8.05 12.05 -22.71
C GLY A 464 7.70 11.39 -21.38
N VAL A 465 8.33 10.27 -21.02
CA VAL A 465 8.28 9.68 -19.67
C VAL A 465 9.49 10.15 -18.86
N THR A 466 9.24 10.71 -17.68
CA THR A 466 10.26 11.23 -16.75
C THR A 466 10.52 10.22 -15.63
N ASN A 467 11.73 9.68 -15.53
CA ASN A 467 12.17 8.76 -14.48
C ASN A 467 12.41 9.52 -13.16
N VAL A 468 11.63 9.19 -12.13
CA VAL A 468 11.76 9.66 -10.74
C VAL A 468 12.26 8.49 -9.88
N GLY A 469 13.55 8.19 -10.00
CA GLY A 469 14.16 7.01 -9.42
C GLY A 469 15.64 6.85 -9.78
N PRO A 470 16.20 5.63 -9.61
CA PRO A 470 17.57 5.33 -10.02
C PRO A 470 17.82 5.68 -11.49
N GLN A 471 18.85 6.47 -11.74
CA GLN A 471 19.18 6.96 -13.08
C GLN A 471 19.86 5.86 -13.91
N ASN A 472 19.76 5.96 -15.24
CA ASN A 472 20.39 4.98 -16.13
C ASN A 472 21.92 4.97 -15.97
N GLY A 473 22.52 3.82 -15.67
CA GLY A 473 23.93 3.70 -15.32
C GLY A 473 24.26 3.78 -13.82
N SER A 474 23.26 4.03 -12.96
CA SER A 474 23.44 3.94 -11.50
C SER A 474 23.51 2.48 -11.01
N THR A 475 23.76 2.29 -9.70
CA THR A 475 23.74 0.97 -9.07
C THR A 475 22.85 0.95 -7.82
N LEU A 476 22.27 -0.22 -7.53
CA LEU A 476 21.31 -0.44 -6.45
C LEU A 476 21.77 -1.59 -5.53
N LYS A 477 21.62 -1.43 -4.20
CA LYS A 477 21.78 -2.54 -3.24
C LYS A 477 20.47 -3.33 -3.19
N VAL A 478 20.54 -4.63 -3.45
CA VAL A 478 19.37 -5.53 -3.54
C VAL A 478 19.56 -6.83 -2.78
N LEU A 479 18.48 -7.41 -2.27
CA LEU A 479 18.47 -8.70 -1.58
C LEU A 479 18.60 -9.85 -2.60
N THR A 480 19.68 -10.62 -2.57
CA THR A 480 19.91 -11.73 -3.53
C THR A 480 19.71 -13.12 -2.96
N ARG A 481 19.68 -13.29 -1.62
CA ARG A 481 19.41 -14.59 -1.00
C ARG A 481 18.84 -14.48 0.41
N VAL A 482 17.99 -15.43 0.76
CA VAL A 482 17.46 -15.70 2.10
C VAL A 482 17.73 -17.17 2.44
N THR A 483 18.40 -17.43 3.56
CA THR A 483 18.81 -18.78 3.99
C THR A 483 18.26 -19.10 5.37
N PHE A 484 17.62 -20.25 5.54
CA PHE A 484 17.01 -20.71 6.79
C PHE A 484 17.99 -21.51 7.65
N ALA A 485 17.63 -21.72 8.91
CA ALA A 485 18.43 -22.47 9.90
C ALA A 485 18.73 -23.94 9.53
N ASP A 486 18.01 -24.53 8.57
CA ASP A 486 18.28 -25.87 8.02
C ASP A 486 19.21 -25.86 6.79
N ASN A 487 19.65 -24.67 6.35
CA ASN A 487 20.40 -24.37 5.12
C ASN A 487 19.58 -24.53 3.82
N SER A 488 18.26 -24.68 3.88
CA SER A 488 17.39 -24.37 2.73
C SER A 488 17.43 -22.87 2.43
N ARG A 489 17.20 -22.47 1.18
CA ARG A 489 17.30 -21.06 0.77
C ARG A 489 16.49 -20.71 -0.47
N PHE A 490 16.21 -19.42 -0.59
CA PHE A 490 15.69 -18.79 -1.81
C PHE A 490 16.72 -17.78 -2.33
N ASP A 491 17.10 -17.93 -3.61
CA ASP A 491 17.98 -17.00 -4.33
C ASP A 491 17.12 -16.18 -5.32
N PHE A 492 17.44 -14.88 -5.48
CA PHE A 492 16.67 -13.92 -6.29
C PHE A 492 17.54 -13.32 -7.41
N ASP A 493 17.16 -13.55 -8.66
CA ASP A 493 17.82 -12.96 -9.84
C ASP A 493 17.07 -11.72 -10.33
N TYR A 494 17.79 -10.65 -10.65
CA TYR A 494 17.23 -9.34 -11.01
C TYR A 494 17.43 -9.00 -12.49
N THR A 495 16.52 -8.19 -13.04
CA THR A 495 16.71 -7.51 -14.32
C THR A 495 17.53 -6.22 -14.12
N SER A 496 17.98 -5.63 -15.24
CA SER A 496 18.56 -4.28 -15.21
C SER A 496 17.59 -3.17 -14.78
N TRP A 497 16.30 -3.47 -14.59
CA TRP A 497 15.28 -2.51 -14.18
C TRP A 497 14.98 -2.57 -12.67
N GLY A 498 15.80 -3.31 -11.89
CA GLY A 498 15.65 -3.42 -10.44
C GLY A 498 14.55 -4.37 -9.96
N GLN A 499 13.88 -5.08 -10.88
CA GLN A 499 12.88 -6.10 -10.55
C GLN A 499 13.54 -7.48 -10.43
N VAL A 500 13.18 -8.27 -9.42
CA VAL A 500 13.39 -9.72 -9.43
C VAL A 500 12.60 -10.30 -10.61
N TRP A 501 13.22 -11.14 -11.44
CA TRP A 501 12.55 -11.90 -12.51
C TRP A 501 12.52 -13.40 -12.24
N LYS A 502 13.45 -13.93 -11.42
CA LYS A 502 13.49 -15.36 -11.05
C LYS A 502 13.71 -15.54 -9.55
N VAL A 503 12.98 -16.50 -8.98
CA VAL A 503 13.13 -16.95 -7.59
C VAL A 503 13.44 -18.44 -7.62
N SER A 504 14.58 -18.84 -7.06
CA SER A 504 15.11 -20.21 -7.09
C SER A 504 15.18 -20.80 -5.68
N ASN A 505 14.50 -21.92 -5.45
CA ASN A 505 14.38 -22.59 -4.16
C ASN A 505 15.33 -23.80 -4.09
N PHE A 506 16.20 -23.83 -3.08
CA PHE A 506 17.18 -24.89 -2.87
C PHE A 506 17.00 -25.56 -1.51
N ALA A 507 17.10 -26.89 -1.51
CA ALA A 507 17.41 -27.68 -0.33
C ALA A 507 18.93 -27.84 -0.18
N THR A 508 19.35 -28.57 0.85
CA THR A 508 20.74 -28.94 1.12
C THR A 508 21.37 -29.81 0.03
N ASP A 509 20.58 -30.57 -0.74
CA ASP A 509 21.05 -31.41 -1.85
C ASP A 509 21.07 -30.69 -3.22
N GLY A 510 20.49 -29.50 -3.34
CA GLY A 510 20.50 -28.70 -4.57
C GLY A 510 19.18 -27.98 -4.86
N LEU A 511 19.02 -27.59 -6.13
CA LEU A 511 17.84 -26.86 -6.61
C LEU A 511 16.60 -27.77 -6.63
N LEU A 512 15.53 -27.37 -5.94
CA LEU A 512 14.27 -28.11 -5.91
C LEU A 512 13.29 -27.60 -6.98
N ASN A 513 13.13 -26.29 -7.07
CA ASN A 513 12.18 -25.62 -7.95
C ASN A 513 12.60 -24.17 -8.22
N TYR A 514 12.05 -23.57 -9.27
CA TYR A 514 12.10 -22.12 -9.47
C TYR A 514 10.85 -21.62 -10.19
N ARG A 515 10.59 -20.32 -10.01
CA ARG A 515 9.66 -19.56 -10.84
C ARG A 515 10.43 -18.43 -11.52
N SER A 516 10.29 -18.32 -12.83
CA SER A 516 10.80 -17.19 -13.62
C SER A 516 9.69 -16.48 -14.38
N ASN A 517 9.83 -15.17 -14.58
CA ASN A 517 8.90 -14.33 -15.32
C ASN A 517 9.66 -13.54 -16.39
N ASN A 518 9.09 -13.39 -17.59
CA ASN A 518 9.76 -12.70 -18.71
C ASN A 518 9.70 -11.16 -18.62
N LEU A 519 10.26 -10.61 -17.55
CA LEU A 519 10.40 -9.15 -17.35
C LEU A 519 11.45 -8.54 -18.28
N ARG A 520 11.31 -7.24 -18.57
CA ARG A 520 12.23 -6.49 -19.44
C ARG A 520 13.66 -6.50 -18.86
N GLY A 521 14.64 -6.83 -19.71
CA GLY A 521 16.03 -6.95 -19.27
C GLY A 521 16.32 -8.22 -18.46
N SER A 522 15.48 -9.25 -18.61
CA SER A 522 15.78 -10.63 -18.19
C SER A 522 16.34 -11.44 -19.38
N PRO A 523 16.94 -12.63 -19.16
CA PRO A 523 17.29 -13.55 -20.24
C PRO A 523 16.09 -14.02 -21.09
N LEU A 524 14.87 -13.91 -20.56
CA LEU A 524 13.63 -14.31 -21.25
C LEU A 524 12.99 -13.17 -22.07
N LEU A 525 13.37 -11.91 -21.81
CA LEU A 525 12.88 -10.75 -22.57
C LEU A 525 13.94 -9.63 -22.58
N SER A 526 14.59 -9.47 -23.74
CA SER A 526 15.68 -8.52 -23.94
C SER A 526 15.29 -7.05 -23.70
N SER A 527 16.29 -6.23 -23.39
CA SER A 527 16.15 -4.78 -23.23
C SER A 527 15.58 -4.12 -24.48
N GLY A 528 14.63 -3.21 -24.27
CA GLY A 528 13.93 -2.43 -25.28
C GLY A 528 13.32 -1.20 -24.63
N THR A 529 12.54 -0.41 -25.36
CA THR A 529 11.87 0.78 -24.81
C THR A 529 10.56 0.40 -24.14
N GLU A 530 10.20 1.08 -23.03
CA GLU A 530 8.91 0.92 -22.35
C GLU A 530 8.16 2.25 -22.18
N ASP A 531 6.85 2.22 -22.42
CA ASP A 531 5.93 3.35 -22.18
C ASP A 531 5.36 3.37 -20.75
N ASP A 532 5.48 2.26 -20.01
CA ASP A 532 4.86 2.01 -18.70
C ASP A 532 5.84 1.24 -17.79
N CYS A 533 5.46 0.91 -16.56
CA CYS A 533 6.23 -0.03 -15.74
C CYS A 533 6.36 -1.40 -16.43
N PRO A 534 7.52 -2.09 -16.38
CA PRO A 534 7.67 -3.37 -17.07
C PRO A 534 6.83 -4.48 -16.42
N ARG A 535 5.94 -5.11 -17.21
CA ARG A 535 4.98 -6.13 -16.77
C ARG A 535 5.23 -7.47 -17.50
N PHE A 536 5.22 -8.59 -16.77
CA PHE A 536 5.50 -9.92 -17.34
C PHE A 536 4.36 -10.44 -18.23
N ALA A 537 4.68 -11.20 -19.26
CA ALA A 537 3.74 -11.85 -20.18
C ALA A 537 3.76 -13.38 -20.10
N GLU A 538 4.75 -13.99 -19.46
CA GLU A 538 4.92 -15.44 -19.31
C GLU A 538 5.53 -15.74 -17.93
N ARG A 539 4.94 -16.72 -17.24
CA ARG A 539 5.43 -17.31 -15.99
C ARG A 539 5.87 -18.74 -16.27
N HIS A 540 7.09 -19.06 -15.89
CA HIS A 540 7.75 -20.34 -16.10
C HIS A 540 7.92 -20.99 -14.72
N ASP A 541 7.19 -22.08 -14.47
CA ASP A 541 7.36 -22.89 -13.25
C ASP A 541 8.16 -24.16 -13.60
N TRP A 542 9.20 -24.45 -12.82
CA TRP A 542 10.02 -25.66 -12.96
C TRP A 542 10.22 -26.33 -11.60
N ALA A 543 10.22 -27.66 -11.57
CA ALA A 543 10.57 -28.42 -10.38
C ALA A 543 11.21 -29.79 -10.71
N LYS A 544 12.21 -30.16 -9.91
CA LYS A 544 12.96 -31.42 -9.97
C LYS A 544 11.99 -32.61 -9.88
N ASN A 545 12.08 -33.54 -10.83
CA ASN A 545 11.18 -34.68 -11.07
C ASN A 545 9.70 -34.37 -11.40
N TRP A 546 9.26 -33.12 -11.56
CA TRP A 546 7.83 -32.81 -11.68
C TRP A 546 7.26 -32.94 -13.10
N ASN A 547 7.82 -32.21 -14.06
CA ASN A 547 7.40 -32.18 -15.46
C ASN A 547 8.57 -32.66 -16.32
N ARG A 548 8.37 -33.71 -17.14
CA ARG A 548 9.44 -34.37 -17.92
C ARG A 548 8.97 -34.74 -19.31
N ASN A 549 9.87 -34.65 -20.29
CA ASN A 549 9.65 -35.18 -21.63
C ASN A 549 9.88 -36.71 -21.69
N GLU A 550 9.65 -37.31 -22.85
CA GLU A 550 9.82 -38.75 -23.11
C GLU A 550 11.24 -39.28 -22.82
N SER A 551 12.26 -38.41 -22.89
CA SER A 551 13.65 -38.72 -22.54
C SER A 551 13.97 -38.54 -21.05
N GLY A 552 12.97 -38.24 -20.21
CA GLY A 552 13.12 -37.98 -18.78
C GLY A 552 13.72 -36.61 -18.43
N ILE A 553 13.93 -35.73 -19.42
CA ILE A 553 14.52 -34.40 -19.20
C ILE A 553 13.44 -33.46 -18.68
N GLU A 554 13.74 -32.75 -17.60
CA GLU A 554 12.81 -31.86 -16.90
C GLU A 554 12.48 -30.60 -17.71
N GLN A 555 11.21 -30.25 -17.78
CA GLN A 555 10.66 -29.17 -18.62
C GLN A 555 10.00 -28.08 -17.77
N GLU A 556 10.05 -26.84 -18.25
CA GLU A 556 9.25 -25.74 -17.66
C GLU A 556 7.76 -25.89 -18.04
N ALA A 557 6.87 -25.52 -17.12
CA ALA A 557 5.45 -25.33 -17.41
C ALA A 557 5.19 -23.81 -17.59
N ILE A 558 4.75 -23.40 -18.78
CA ILE A 558 4.62 -21.98 -19.14
C ILE A 558 3.15 -21.55 -19.07
N THR A 559 2.88 -20.56 -18.23
CA THR A 559 1.58 -19.89 -18.08
C THR A 559 1.66 -18.50 -18.73
N ARG A 560 0.80 -18.19 -19.70
CA ARG A 560 0.92 -16.99 -20.57
C ARG A 560 -0.09 -15.91 -20.20
N PHE A 561 0.34 -14.69 -19.87
CA PHE A 561 -0.44 -13.55 -19.39
C PHE A 561 -0.48 -12.41 -20.44
N ALA A 562 -1.45 -12.46 -21.36
CA ALA A 562 -1.63 -11.42 -22.38
C ALA A 562 -1.99 -10.06 -21.77
N VAL A 563 -1.59 -8.99 -22.47
CA VAL A 563 -1.90 -7.59 -22.15
C VAL A 563 -3.43 -7.41 -22.03
N PRO A 564 -3.93 -6.78 -20.95
CA PRO A 564 -5.35 -6.44 -20.85
C PRO A 564 -5.78 -5.47 -21.96
N VAL A 565 -6.92 -5.72 -22.57
CA VAL A 565 -7.47 -4.90 -23.65
C VAL A 565 -8.84 -4.34 -23.29
N SER A 566 -9.09 -3.08 -23.70
CA SER A 566 -10.41 -2.47 -23.66
C SER A 566 -11.35 -3.19 -24.61
N THR A 567 -12.52 -3.60 -24.14
CA THR A 567 -13.49 -4.36 -24.93
C THR A 567 -14.94 -4.07 -24.50
N SER A 568 -15.90 -4.70 -25.16
CA SER A 568 -17.32 -4.65 -24.82
C SER A 568 -17.97 -6.02 -25.02
N TRP A 569 -18.91 -6.36 -24.14
CA TRP A 569 -19.56 -7.67 -24.06
C TRP A 569 -21.01 -7.53 -23.64
N THR A 570 -21.74 -8.64 -23.64
CA THR A 570 -23.15 -8.68 -23.25
C THR A 570 -23.33 -9.65 -22.09
N LEU A 571 -23.94 -9.20 -21.00
CA LEU A 571 -24.29 -10.10 -19.90
C LEU A 571 -25.38 -11.10 -20.34
N PRO A 572 -25.43 -12.31 -19.77
CA PRO A 572 -26.61 -13.18 -19.89
C PRO A 572 -27.88 -12.42 -19.48
N GLY A 573 -28.82 -12.28 -20.42
CA GLY A 573 -29.98 -11.37 -20.29
C GLY A 573 -29.93 -10.15 -21.22
N GLY A 574 -28.86 -9.92 -21.99
CA GLY A 574 -28.81 -8.96 -23.09
C GLY A 574 -28.29 -7.57 -22.75
N ALA A 575 -27.94 -7.29 -21.49
CA ALA A 575 -27.42 -5.98 -21.08
C ALA A 575 -25.95 -5.80 -21.53
N PRO A 576 -25.60 -4.73 -22.28
CA PRO A 576 -24.23 -4.48 -22.72
C PRO A 576 -23.37 -3.92 -21.58
N GLN A 577 -22.08 -4.27 -21.59
CA GLN A 577 -21.04 -3.75 -20.70
C GLN A 577 -19.75 -3.46 -21.47
N SER A 578 -18.91 -2.60 -20.91
CA SER A 578 -17.58 -2.27 -21.41
C SER A 578 -16.58 -2.10 -20.26
N GLY A 579 -15.29 -2.29 -20.57
CA GLY A 579 -14.20 -2.29 -19.60
C GLY A 579 -13.00 -3.11 -20.10
N MET A 580 -12.25 -3.71 -19.19
CA MET A 580 -11.01 -4.45 -19.48
C MET A 580 -11.20 -5.97 -19.53
N LEU A 581 -10.42 -6.64 -20.39
CA LEU A 581 -10.34 -8.09 -20.56
C LEU A 581 -8.87 -8.55 -20.49
N ALA A 582 -8.54 -9.47 -19.58
CA ALA A 582 -7.14 -9.88 -19.28
C ALA A 582 -6.88 -11.40 -19.43
N GLN A 583 -5.91 -11.88 -20.23
CA GLN A 583 -5.79 -13.33 -20.57
C GLN A 583 -4.52 -14.06 -20.07
N VAL A 584 -4.61 -14.71 -18.90
CA VAL A 584 -3.88 -15.97 -18.57
C VAL A 584 -4.33 -17.17 -19.45
N THR A 585 -3.41 -17.91 -20.06
CA THR A 585 -3.58 -19.27 -20.62
C THR A 585 -2.69 -20.25 -19.85
N LEU A 586 -3.19 -21.44 -19.52
CA LEU A 586 -2.50 -22.46 -18.71
C LEU A 586 -1.57 -23.35 -19.58
N PRO A 587 -0.63 -24.11 -18.96
CA PRO A 587 0.35 -24.91 -19.70
C PRO A 587 -0.22 -26.05 -20.55
N ASP A 588 -1.45 -26.52 -20.26
CA ASP A 588 -2.19 -27.53 -21.03
C ASP A 588 -2.98 -26.93 -22.21
N GLY A 589 -2.86 -25.61 -22.42
CA GLY A 589 -3.60 -24.85 -23.44
C GLY A 589 -5.02 -24.48 -23.03
N THR A 590 -5.53 -24.93 -21.88
CA THR A 590 -6.82 -24.45 -21.36
C THR A 590 -6.72 -22.96 -21.03
N TYR A 591 -7.80 -22.23 -21.25
CA TYR A 591 -7.78 -20.79 -21.07
C TYR A 591 -9.15 -20.20 -20.72
N HIS A 592 -9.16 -18.87 -20.76
CA HIS A 592 -9.48 -18.07 -19.60
C HIS A 592 -9.20 -16.58 -19.99
N LYS A 593 -10.02 -15.55 -19.66
CA LYS A 593 -9.60 -14.10 -19.52
C LYS A 593 -10.22 -13.43 -18.21
N ILE A 594 -9.98 -12.26 -17.56
CA ILE A 594 -10.95 -11.66 -16.54
C ILE A 594 -11.65 -10.40 -17.07
N TYR A 595 -12.99 -10.30 -16.94
CA TYR A 595 -13.80 -9.13 -17.34
C TYR A 595 -13.96 -8.21 -16.14
N PHE A 596 -13.45 -6.99 -16.27
CA PHE A 596 -13.60 -5.91 -15.29
C PHE A 596 -14.37 -4.77 -15.96
N PRO A 597 -15.66 -4.56 -15.65
CA PRO A 597 -16.42 -3.46 -16.23
C PRO A 597 -15.92 -2.11 -15.71
N GLY A 598 -16.31 -1.04 -16.40
CA GLY A 598 -16.03 0.33 -15.99
C GLY A 598 -14.89 1.00 -16.73
N THR A 599 -14.93 2.33 -16.72
CA THR A 599 -13.97 3.21 -17.41
C THR A 599 -13.53 4.31 -16.45
N ALA A 600 -12.26 4.70 -16.48
CA ALA A 600 -11.75 5.78 -15.62
C ALA A 600 -12.50 7.09 -15.86
N GLY A 601 -12.80 7.84 -14.81
CA GLY A 601 -13.49 9.13 -14.90
C GLY A 601 -14.97 9.08 -15.34
N THR A 602 -15.59 7.90 -15.44
CA THR A 602 -17.04 7.76 -15.72
C THR A 602 -17.81 7.26 -14.51
N SER A 603 -19.15 7.35 -14.54
CA SER A 603 -20.03 6.79 -13.49
C SER A 603 -19.92 5.27 -13.31
N THR A 604 -19.24 4.55 -14.20
CA THR A 604 -18.97 3.12 -14.06
C THR A 604 -17.55 2.80 -13.56
N GLY A 605 -16.71 3.82 -13.31
CA GLY A 605 -15.31 3.66 -12.92
C GLY A 605 -15.06 2.87 -11.63
N TRP A 606 -16.05 2.82 -10.74
CA TRP A 606 -15.97 2.11 -9.46
C TRP A 606 -15.83 0.58 -9.63
N HIS A 607 -16.23 0.05 -10.78
CA HIS A 607 -16.10 -1.36 -11.12
C HIS A 607 -14.69 -1.81 -11.56
N ARG A 608 -13.76 -0.89 -11.85
CA ARG A 608 -12.55 -1.16 -12.66
C ARG A 608 -11.60 -2.27 -12.16
N GLY A 609 -11.71 -2.70 -10.91
CA GLY A 609 -10.95 -3.84 -10.35
C GLY A 609 -11.79 -5.09 -10.04
N LEU A 610 -13.12 -5.02 -10.17
CA LEU A 610 -14.08 -6.03 -9.74
C LEU A 610 -14.37 -7.02 -10.87
N PRO A 611 -14.11 -8.34 -10.71
CA PRO A 611 -14.42 -9.33 -11.74
C PRO A 611 -15.93 -9.49 -11.88
N SER A 612 -16.50 -9.14 -13.04
CA SER A 612 -17.93 -9.33 -13.29
C SER A 612 -18.23 -10.62 -14.05
N VAL A 613 -17.38 -11.05 -14.99
CA VAL A 613 -17.64 -12.28 -15.77
C VAL A 613 -16.36 -13.11 -16.00
N VAL A 614 -16.50 -14.43 -15.90
CA VAL A 614 -15.43 -15.44 -15.78
C VAL A 614 -15.88 -16.73 -16.49
N GLU A 615 -15.44 -16.97 -17.72
CA GLU A 615 -15.89 -18.05 -18.62
C GLU A 615 -14.78 -18.99 -19.10
N THR A 616 -14.60 -20.14 -18.46
CA THR A 616 -13.51 -21.09 -18.75
C THR A 616 -13.63 -21.70 -20.15
N TYR A 617 -12.50 -21.95 -20.80
CA TYR A 617 -12.35 -22.57 -22.11
C TYR A 617 -11.34 -23.73 -22.09
N ASP A 618 -11.58 -24.75 -22.89
CA ASP A 618 -10.57 -25.75 -23.21
C ASP A 618 -9.58 -25.28 -24.30
N SER A 619 -8.57 -26.10 -24.56
CA SER A 619 -7.58 -25.88 -25.63
C SER A 619 -8.15 -25.97 -27.05
N ALA A 620 -9.40 -26.42 -27.22
CA ALA A 620 -10.13 -26.45 -28.48
C ALA A 620 -11.06 -25.22 -28.66
N ASN A 621 -10.93 -24.18 -27.83
CA ASN A 621 -11.74 -22.95 -27.88
C ASN A 621 -13.25 -23.20 -27.63
N THR A 622 -13.61 -24.30 -26.94
CA THR A 622 -14.98 -24.52 -26.44
C THR A 622 -15.12 -24.02 -25.01
N ARG A 623 -16.22 -23.31 -24.72
CA ARG A 623 -16.48 -22.68 -23.42
C ARG A 623 -17.03 -23.70 -22.42
N GLN A 624 -16.18 -24.15 -21.50
CA GLN A 624 -16.49 -25.15 -20.47
C GLN A 624 -17.26 -24.59 -19.25
N ARG A 625 -17.28 -23.27 -19.04
CA ARG A 625 -18.01 -22.61 -17.95
C ARG A 625 -18.32 -21.15 -18.28
N GLN A 626 -19.35 -20.55 -17.70
CA GLN A 626 -19.51 -19.09 -17.57
C GLN A 626 -19.99 -18.74 -16.16
N SER A 627 -19.26 -17.90 -15.43
CA SER A 627 -19.62 -17.36 -14.12
C SER A 627 -19.85 -15.87 -14.25
N VAL A 628 -20.93 -15.36 -13.66
CA VAL A 628 -21.32 -13.94 -13.69
C VAL A 628 -21.58 -13.46 -12.28
N THR A 629 -20.97 -12.34 -11.92
CA THR A 629 -21.01 -11.72 -10.59
C THR A 629 -21.57 -10.31 -10.74
N THR A 630 -22.72 -10.06 -10.12
CA THR A 630 -23.37 -8.75 -10.07
C THR A 630 -22.95 -8.04 -8.79
N TRP A 631 -22.33 -6.88 -8.96
CA TRP A 631 -21.83 -6.05 -7.86
C TRP A 631 -22.80 -4.90 -7.53
N THR A 632 -22.76 -4.46 -6.28
CA THR A 632 -23.32 -3.18 -5.83
C THR A 632 -22.33 -2.51 -4.88
N GLN A 633 -22.56 -1.25 -4.53
CA GLN A 633 -21.76 -0.51 -3.55
C GLN A 633 -22.67 0.43 -2.73
N ASP A 634 -22.15 1.18 -1.75
CA ASP A 634 -22.99 2.01 -0.87
C ASP A 634 -23.64 3.22 -1.57
N ASN A 635 -23.01 3.73 -2.62
CA ASN A 635 -23.59 4.72 -3.52
C ASN A 635 -23.23 4.37 -4.97
N THR A 636 -24.18 3.88 -5.75
CA THR A 636 -23.95 3.49 -7.15
C THR A 636 -23.89 4.67 -8.13
N SER A 637 -24.06 5.92 -7.65
CA SER A 637 -23.97 7.14 -8.46
C SER A 637 -22.59 7.80 -8.48
N VAL A 638 -21.64 7.36 -7.64
CA VAL A 638 -20.25 7.88 -7.64
C VAL A 638 -19.34 7.05 -8.53
N SER A 639 -18.35 7.71 -9.16
CA SER A 639 -17.40 7.12 -10.10
C SER A 639 -16.30 6.27 -9.47
N TYR A 640 -16.15 6.30 -8.14
CA TYR A 640 -15.11 5.61 -7.38
C TYR A 640 -15.70 4.49 -6.48
N SER A 641 -14.86 3.50 -6.14
CA SER A 641 -15.24 2.38 -5.26
C SER A 641 -15.66 2.87 -3.86
N LEU A 642 -16.78 2.37 -3.33
CA LEU A 642 -17.30 2.68 -1.99
C LEU A 642 -18.04 1.50 -1.37
N ASN A 643 -17.29 0.61 -0.72
CA ASN A 643 -17.74 -0.66 -0.12
C ASN A 643 -18.46 -1.60 -1.11
N PRO A 644 -17.74 -2.04 -2.18
CA PRO A 644 -18.28 -2.94 -3.18
C PRO A 644 -18.55 -4.34 -2.60
N ARG A 645 -19.64 -4.97 -3.04
CA ARG A 645 -20.12 -6.27 -2.57
C ARG A 645 -20.96 -6.98 -3.63
N VAL A 646 -21.04 -8.32 -3.55
CA VAL A 646 -21.76 -9.17 -4.51
C VAL A 646 -23.21 -9.34 -4.09
N ILE A 647 -24.16 -9.03 -4.97
CA ILE A 647 -25.60 -9.26 -4.73
C ILE A 647 -26.16 -10.47 -5.48
N GLU A 648 -25.50 -10.91 -6.56
CA GLU A 648 -25.89 -12.10 -7.30
C GLU A 648 -24.67 -12.77 -7.93
N THR A 649 -24.64 -14.10 -7.88
CA THR A 649 -23.71 -14.94 -8.64
C THR A 649 -24.51 -15.95 -9.46
N ASN A 650 -24.16 -16.08 -10.74
CA ASN A 650 -24.60 -17.16 -11.60
C ASN A 650 -23.40 -17.98 -12.06
N THR A 651 -23.57 -19.29 -12.24
CA THR A 651 -22.63 -20.14 -12.98
C THR A 651 -23.41 -21.02 -13.95
N TYR A 652 -22.92 -21.09 -15.18
CA TYR A 652 -23.43 -21.84 -16.32
C TYR A 652 -22.37 -22.85 -16.78
N ASP A 653 -22.80 -23.99 -17.29
CA ASP A 653 -21.99 -24.99 -17.99
C ASP A 653 -22.19 -24.89 -19.53
N PRO A 654 -21.64 -25.82 -20.36
CA PRO A 654 -21.83 -25.79 -21.82
C PRO A 654 -23.28 -26.06 -22.27
N ASP A 655 -23.98 -26.95 -21.56
CA ASP A 655 -25.36 -27.37 -21.85
C ASP A 655 -26.39 -26.30 -21.46
N GLY A 656 -25.96 -25.29 -20.70
CA GLY A 656 -26.79 -24.18 -20.24
C GLY A 656 -27.44 -24.40 -18.87
N ASN A 657 -27.08 -25.48 -18.16
CA ASN A 657 -27.52 -25.66 -16.77
C ASN A 657 -26.96 -24.53 -15.92
N ARG A 658 -27.79 -23.99 -15.02
CA ARG A 658 -27.50 -22.76 -14.27
C ARG A 658 -27.60 -22.99 -12.77
N SER A 659 -26.56 -22.63 -12.03
CA SER A 659 -26.63 -22.36 -10.61
C SER A 659 -26.76 -20.84 -10.39
N ARG A 660 -27.65 -20.42 -9.49
CA ARG A 660 -27.84 -19.01 -9.10
C ARG A 660 -27.93 -18.88 -7.59
N THR A 661 -27.25 -17.86 -7.07
CA THR A 661 -27.32 -17.44 -5.67
C THR A 661 -27.48 -15.92 -5.61
N THR A 662 -28.36 -15.40 -4.74
CA THR A 662 -28.47 -13.95 -4.45
C THR A 662 -28.24 -13.68 -2.97
N VAL A 663 -27.83 -12.44 -2.65
CA VAL A 663 -27.49 -12.01 -1.29
C VAL A 663 -28.17 -10.68 -0.94
N SER A 664 -28.98 -10.67 0.11
CA SER A 664 -29.52 -9.45 0.73
C SER A 664 -28.53 -8.91 1.77
N TYR A 665 -28.60 -7.61 2.07
CA TYR A 665 -27.66 -6.95 2.98
C TYR A 665 -28.37 -6.05 4.00
N GLY A 666 -28.34 -6.46 5.28
CA GLY A 666 -28.78 -5.63 6.40
C GLY A 666 -27.81 -4.46 6.61
N THR A 667 -28.33 -3.27 6.87
CA THR A 667 -27.54 -2.03 7.07
C THR A 667 -27.42 -1.71 8.55
N PHE A 668 -26.24 -1.29 9.00
CA PHE A 668 -26.00 -0.85 10.38
C PHE A 668 -25.10 0.40 10.39
N ASN A 669 -25.15 1.16 11.47
CA ASN A 669 -24.32 2.36 11.67
C ASN A 669 -23.37 2.11 12.83
N PHE A 670 -22.11 2.52 12.73
CA PHE A 670 -21.12 2.36 13.79
C PHE A 670 -21.27 3.42 14.91
N GLY A 671 -21.92 4.55 14.60
CA GLY A 671 -22.10 5.69 15.52
C GLY A 671 -20.97 6.73 15.48
N ASP A 672 -19.90 6.44 14.74
CA ASP A 672 -18.73 7.29 14.49
C ASP A 672 -18.87 8.18 13.23
N GLY A 673 -20.01 8.10 12.54
CA GLY A 673 -20.26 8.76 11.26
C GLY A 673 -20.17 7.82 10.05
N THR A 674 -19.71 6.58 10.22
CA THR A 674 -19.72 5.55 9.16
C THR A 674 -20.81 4.48 9.37
N SER A 675 -21.07 3.75 8.29
CA SER A 675 -22.06 2.68 8.22
C SER A 675 -21.49 1.49 7.47
N GLY A 676 -22.05 0.31 7.71
CA GLY A 676 -21.65 -0.93 7.07
C GLY A 676 -22.85 -1.79 6.71
N ARG A 677 -22.58 -2.89 6.00
CA ARG A 677 -23.60 -3.84 5.56
C ARG A 677 -23.13 -5.28 5.71
N LEU A 678 -23.99 -6.12 6.28
CA LEU A 678 -23.71 -7.56 6.49
C LEU A 678 -24.69 -8.43 5.67
N PRO A 679 -24.24 -9.57 5.11
CA PRO A 679 -25.10 -10.50 4.38
C PRO A 679 -26.23 -11.03 5.28
N GLN A 680 -27.48 -10.66 5.01
CA GLN A 680 -28.61 -11.01 5.86
C GLN A 680 -29.31 -12.28 5.35
N ASP A 681 -29.76 -12.30 4.10
CA ASP A 681 -30.30 -13.49 3.42
C ASP A 681 -29.35 -13.95 2.31
N VAL A 682 -29.19 -15.26 2.19
CA VAL A 682 -28.61 -15.90 1.00
C VAL A 682 -29.66 -16.85 0.42
N PHE A 683 -30.07 -16.60 -0.82
CA PHE A 683 -31.04 -17.42 -1.55
C PHE A 683 -30.33 -18.30 -2.57
N GLU A 684 -30.68 -19.59 -2.59
CA GLU A 684 -30.26 -20.55 -3.61
C GLU A 684 -31.46 -20.94 -4.47
N TYR A 685 -31.28 -20.96 -5.80
CA TYR A 685 -32.38 -21.16 -6.76
C TYR A 685 -32.27 -22.51 -7.49
N GLN A 686 -33.39 -22.96 -8.06
CA GLN A 686 -33.42 -24.03 -9.05
C GLN A 686 -32.70 -23.64 -10.35
N ALA A 687 -32.48 -24.61 -11.24
CA ALA A 687 -31.88 -24.39 -12.56
C ALA A 687 -32.66 -23.40 -13.45
N ASN A 688 -33.97 -23.22 -13.19
CA ASN A 688 -34.77 -22.17 -13.83
C ASN A 688 -34.40 -20.73 -13.41
N ALA A 689 -33.58 -20.59 -12.36
CA ALA A 689 -33.10 -19.35 -11.76
C ALA A 689 -34.19 -18.38 -11.23
N THR A 690 -35.46 -18.79 -11.17
CA THR A 690 -36.58 -18.00 -10.65
C THR A 690 -37.14 -18.58 -9.36
N THR A 691 -37.29 -19.90 -9.28
CA THR A 691 -37.78 -20.61 -8.10
C THR A 691 -36.69 -20.71 -7.03
N VAL A 692 -36.94 -20.20 -5.83
CA VAL A 692 -36.06 -20.40 -4.67
C VAL A 692 -36.18 -21.86 -4.20
N LEU A 693 -35.05 -22.47 -3.85
CA LEU A 693 -34.97 -23.76 -3.15
C LEU A 693 -34.77 -23.58 -1.64
N ARG A 694 -33.92 -22.62 -1.27
CA ARG A 694 -33.40 -22.50 0.09
C ARG A 694 -33.04 -21.07 0.40
N ARG A 695 -33.40 -20.59 1.60
CA ARG A 695 -32.98 -19.30 2.16
C ARG A 695 -32.20 -19.53 3.45
N THR A 696 -30.99 -18.99 3.53
CA THR A 696 -30.23 -18.91 4.77
C THR A 696 -30.33 -17.49 5.30
N HIS A 697 -30.89 -17.29 6.50
CA HIS A 697 -30.96 -15.99 7.16
C HIS A 697 -29.94 -15.91 8.31
N THR A 698 -29.31 -14.75 8.48
CA THR A 698 -28.29 -14.51 9.51
C THR A 698 -28.54 -13.18 10.20
N ASP A 699 -28.89 -13.24 11.48
CA ASP A 699 -28.97 -12.09 12.38
C ASP A 699 -27.61 -11.81 13.01
N TYR A 700 -27.34 -10.55 13.34
CA TYR A 700 -26.09 -10.11 13.92
C TYR A 700 -26.29 -9.33 15.23
N ASN A 701 -25.40 -9.55 16.20
CA ASN A 701 -25.33 -8.75 17.41
C ASN A 701 -24.64 -7.41 17.12
N LEU A 702 -25.46 -6.37 16.97
CA LEU A 702 -25.03 -4.99 16.67
C LEU A 702 -25.00 -4.09 17.92
N ALA A 703 -24.93 -4.67 19.13
CA ALA A 703 -24.88 -3.87 20.36
C ALA A 703 -23.64 -2.97 20.40
N THR A 704 -23.78 -1.78 20.99
CA THR A 704 -22.76 -0.71 21.00
C THR A 704 -21.43 -1.14 21.65
N SER A 705 -21.46 -2.11 22.58
CA SER A 705 -20.29 -2.76 23.16
C SER A 705 -19.38 -3.44 22.12
N TYR A 706 -19.91 -3.82 20.96
CA TYR A 706 -19.18 -4.45 19.87
C TYR A 706 -18.86 -3.44 18.76
N ILE A 707 -19.89 -2.80 18.19
CA ILE A 707 -19.71 -1.90 17.04
C ILE A 707 -18.89 -0.65 17.39
N GLY A 708 -18.98 -0.14 18.63
CA GLY A 708 -18.14 0.97 19.11
C GLY A 708 -16.67 0.59 19.33
N ARG A 709 -16.36 -0.72 19.32
CA ARG A 709 -15.00 -1.28 19.28
C ARG A 709 -14.61 -1.73 17.86
N ARG A 710 -15.41 -1.35 16.84
CA ARG A 710 -15.35 -1.78 15.43
C ARG A 710 -15.66 -3.26 15.19
N ILE A 711 -16.07 -4.03 16.21
CA ILE A 711 -16.35 -5.47 16.08
C ILE A 711 -17.70 -5.67 15.37
N ILE A 712 -17.68 -6.37 14.23
CA ILE A 712 -18.87 -6.68 13.43
C ILE A 712 -18.90 -8.17 13.04
N GLY A 713 -19.95 -8.60 12.33
CA GLY A 713 -20.07 -10.00 11.85
C GLY A 713 -20.38 -11.03 12.95
N LEU A 714 -20.61 -10.59 14.19
CA LEU A 714 -21.00 -11.45 15.31
C LEU A 714 -22.41 -11.98 15.10
N VAL A 715 -22.55 -13.18 14.55
CA VAL A 715 -23.85 -13.84 14.37
C VAL A 715 -24.54 -13.96 15.74
N SER A 716 -25.82 -13.58 15.83
CA SER A 716 -26.67 -13.80 17.01
C SER A 716 -27.63 -14.97 16.79
N GLU A 717 -28.17 -15.11 15.59
CA GLU A 717 -28.94 -16.27 15.15
C GLU A 717 -28.64 -16.58 13.68
N LYS A 718 -28.70 -17.87 13.33
CA LYS A 718 -28.71 -18.34 11.94
C LYS A 718 -29.85 -19.34 11.74
N THR A 719 -30.69 -19.07 10.76
CA THR A 719 -31.81 -19.93 10.36
C THR A 719 -31.67 -20.39 8.92
N LEU A 720 -32.18 -21.59 8.65
CA LEU A 720 -32.21 -22.19 7.32
C LEU A 720 -33.63 -22.58 6.99
N TYR A 721 -34.14 -22.08 5.87
CA TYR A 721 -35.46 -22.39 5.35
C TYR A 721 -35.34 -23.16 4.04
N GLN A 722 -36.16 -24.19 3.87
CA GLN A 722 -36.45 -24.80 2.57
C GLN A 722 -37.72 -24.16 2.03
N THR A 723 -37.68 -23.73 0.77
CA THR A 723 -38.82 -23.13 0.09
C THR A 723 -39.52 -24.20 -0.75
N ASP A 724 -40.84 -24.35 -0.60
CA ASP A 724 -41.62 -25.20 -1.50
C ASP A 724 -41.68 -24.56 -2.91
N PRO A 725 -41.30 -25.28 -3.97
CA PRO A 725 -41.11 -24.68 -5.28
C PRO A 725 -42.41 -24.25 -5.97
N ASN A 726 -43.57 -24.77 -5.52
CA ASN A 726 -44.87 -24.51 -6.15
C ASN A 726 -45.63 -23.37 -5.44
N THR A 727 -45.56 -23.35 -4.12
CA THR A 727 -46.33 -22.45 -3.23
C THR A 727 -45.49 -21.29 -2.68
N GLN A 728 -44.16 -21.36 -2.80
CA GLN A 728 -43.20 -20.42 -2.20
C GLN A 728 -43.28 -20.33 -0.65
N VAL A 729 -43.93 -21.28 0.01
CA VAL A 729 -43.97 -21.37 1.48
C VAL A 729 -42.61 -21.83 2.01
N GLU A 730 -42.14 -21.20 3.08
CA GLU A 730 -40.87 -21.53 3.72
C GLU A 730 -41.06 -22.41 4.97
N THR A 731 -40.38 -23.55 5.00
CA THR A 731 -40.31 -24.47 6.15
C THR A 731 -38.97 -24.32 6.84
N LEU A 732 -38.97 -24.17 8.16
CA LEU A 732 -37.75 -24.06 8.97
C LEU A 732 -37.04 -25.43 9.06
N MET A 733 -35.81 -25.50 8.54
CA MET A 733 -34.97 -26.71 8.51
C MET A 733 -33.81 -26.68 9.50
N SER A 734 -33.42 -25.49 9.99
CA SER A 734 -32.46 -25.35 11.09
C SER A 734 -32.57 -23.98 11.76
N LYS A 735 -32.33 -23.92 13.08
CA LYS A 735 -32.20 -22.69 13.86
C LYS A 735 -31.06 -22.86 14.87
N VAL A 736 -30.09 -21.95 14.85
CA VAL A 736 -28.92 -21.96 15.75
C VAL A 736 -28.70 -20.56 16.31
N GLY A 737 -28.77 -20.42 17.63
CA GLY A 737 -28.50 -19.18 18.35
C GLY A 737 -27.07 -19.14 18.91
N PHE A 738 -26.46 -17.96 18.94
CA PHE A 738 -25.08 -17.73 19.32
C PHE A 738 -25.00 -16.58 20.33
N GLN A 739 -24.51 -16.85 21.53
CA GLN A 739 -24.42 -15.86 22.61
C GLN A 739 -22.96 -15.48 22.85
N HIS A 740 -22.70 -14.18 22.96
CA HIS A 740 -21.38 -13.60 23.09
C HIS A 740 -21.28 -12.83 24.41
N ASP A 741 -20.13 -12.96 25.08
CA ASP A 741 -19.81 -12.32 26.36
C ASP A 741 -20.92 -12.46 27.43
N GLU A 742 -21.43 -13.67 27.64
CA GLU A 742 -22.45 -13.94 28.67
C GLU A 742 -21.89 -13.74 30.09
N THR A 743 -22.75 -13.41 31.06
CA THR A 743 -22.33 -13.22 32.46
C THR A 743 -21.71 -14.50 33.02
N GLY A 744 -20.48 -14.41 33.54
CA GLY A 744 -19.73 -15.56 34.02
C GLY A 744 -19.09 -16.43 32.93
N SER A 745 -19.02 -15.95 31.69
CA SER A 745 -18.20 -16.54 30.61
C SER A 745 -16.70 -16.34 30.84
N ILE A 746 -16.29 -15.21 31.43
CA ILE A 746 -14.92 -14.96 31.86
C ILE A 746 -14.68 -15.59 33.25
N GLN A 747 -13.49 -16.16 33.47
CA GLN A 747 -13.09 -16.81 34.73
C GLN A 747 -11.65 -16.49 35.11
N GLY A 748 -11.42 -16.31 36.41
CA GLY A 748 -10.11 -16.04 36.99
C GLY A 748 -9.63 -14.62 36.75
N ASP A 749 -8.69 -14.20 37.59
CA ASP A 749 -8.05 -12.88 37.55
C ASP A 749 -6.58 -13.03 37.09
N ASP A 750 -6.36 -13.85 36.06
CA ASP A 750 -5.06 -14.02 35.43
C ASP A 750 -4.54 -12.65 34.97
N ALA A 751 -3.27 -12.36 35.26
CA ALA A 751 -2.55 -11.19 34.78
C ALA A 751 -1.41 -11.62 33.84
N PRO A 752 -1.67 -11.91 32.56
CA PRO A 752 -0.63 -12.38 31.64
C PRO A 752 0.42 -11.30 31.35
N VAL A 753 1.62 -11.76 30.97
CA VAL A 753 2.60 -10.93 30.27
C VAL A 753 2.07 -10.54 28.88
N GLN A 754 2.42 -9.34 28.42
CA GLN A 754 1.96 -8.78 27.12
C GLN A 754 0.43 -8.82 26.98
N HIS A 755 -0.26 -8.38 28.04
CA HIS A 755 -1.71 -8.23 28.13
C HIS A 755 -2.06 -6.97 28.94
N ASP A 756 -3.08 -6.23 28.50
CA ASP A 756 -3.57 -5.00 29.14
C ASP A 756 -4.44 -5.33 30.37
N ASN A 757 -3.76 -5.71 31.44
CA ASN A 757 -4.34 -6.09 32.73
C ASN A 757 -5.14 -4.96 33.42
N THR A 758 -5.03 -3.72 32.95
CA THR A 758 -5.76 -2.56 33.50
C THR A 758 -7.15 -2.44 32.87
N ASN A 759 -7.24 -2.49 31.55
CA ASN A 759 -8.51 -2.28 30.83
C ASN A 759 -9.27 -3.59 30.56
N TYR A 760 -8.58 -4.75 30.59
CA TYR A 760 -9.13 -6.06 30.25
C TYR A 760 -9.16 -7.00 31.46
N THR A 761 -9.68 -6.51 32.58
CA THR A 761 -9.93 -7.32 33.78
C THR A 761 -11.02 -8.39 33.54
N SER A 762 -11.23 -9.25 34.55
CA SER A 762 -12.36 -10.19 34.61
C SER A 762 -13.74 -9.49 34.60
N GLY A 763 -13.81 -8.25 35.08
CA GLY A 763 -15.02 -7.41 35.05
C GLY A 763 -15.33 -6.80 33.66
N PHE A 764 -14.33 -6.64 32.78
CA PHE A 764 -14.57 -6.30 31.39
C PHE A 764 -15.05 -7.54 30.64
N VAL A 765 -16.37 -7.77 30.61
CA VAL A 765 -16.98 -8.92 29.94
C VAL A 765 -17.42 -8.57 28.51
N ALA A 766 -18.37 -7.65 28.36
CA ALA A 766 -18.96 -7.29 27.06
C ALA A 766 -18.04 -6.40 26.20
N GLY A 767 -17.81 -6.82 24.95
CA GLY A 767 -16.88 -6.19 24.01
C GLY A 767 -15.60 -6.99 23.76
N ARG A 768 -15.50 -8.21 24.30
CA ARG A 768 -14.50 -9.23 23.94
C ARG A 768 -14.94 -10.11 22.79
N ALA A 769 -16.24 -10.19 22.51
CA ALA A 769 -16.85 -11.02 21.47
C ALA A 769 -16.42 -12.50 21.52
N ASN A 770 -16.34 -13.06 22.72
CA ASN A 770 -16.06 -14.47 22.98
C ASN A 770 -17.38 -15.27 22.95
N LEU A 771 -17.45 -16.29 22.09
CA LEU A 771 -18.64 -17.14 21.90
C LEU A 771 -18.90 -18.01 23.14
N SER A 772 -19.75 -17.48 24.02
CA SER A 772 -20.05 -18.00 25.36
C SER A 772 -20.97 -19.20 25.32
N SER A 773 -21.97 -19.22 24.44
CA SER A 773 -22.76 -20.43 24.20
C SER A 773 -23.35 -20.51 22.79
N VAL A 774 -23.65 -21.74 22.39
CA VAL A 774 -24.39 -22.06 21.16
C VAL A 774 -25.62 -22.86 21.54
N LYS A 775 -26.80 -22.36 21.15
CA LYS A 775 -28.10 -23.02 21.29
C LYS A 775 -28.49 -23.65 19.96
N ARG A 776 -28.83 -24.94 19.96
CA ARG A 776 -29.47 -25.61 18.82
C ARG A 776 -30.89 -25.95 19.19
N TYR A 777 -31.84 -25.41 18.44
CA TYR A 777 -33.27 -25.55 18.70
C TYR A 777 -33.84 -26.76 17.96
N ASP A 778 -34.92 -27.33 18.49
CA ASP A 778 -35.84 -28.11 17.67
C ASP A 778 -36.55 -27.18 16.68
N VAL A 779 -36.74 -27.64 15.44
CA VAL A 779 -37.41 -26.87 14.38
C VAL A 779 -38.94 -27.02 14.42
N LEU A 780 -39.44 -28.08 15.06
CA LEU A 780 -40.87 -28.30 15.30
C LEU A 780 -41.35 -27.61 16.59
N ASN A 781 -40.46 -27.42 17.57
CA ASN A 781 -40.71 -26.64 18.77
C ASN A 781 -39.49 -25.77 19.13
N THR A 782 -39.49 -24.53 18.64
CA THR A 782 -38.38 -23.58 18.87
C THR A 782 -38.23 -23.10 20.33
N SER A 783 -39.10 -23.55 21.25
CA SER A 783 -38.90 -23.38 22.70
C SER A 783 -37.93 -24.40 23.29
N ALA A 784 -37.75 -25.57 22.64
CA ALA A 784 -36.85 -26.63 23.08
C ALA A 784 -35.47 -26.48 22.43
N PHE A 785 -34.39 -26.56 23.23
CA PHE A 785 -33.02 -26.42 22.74
C PHE A 785 -31.96 -27.12 23.60
N VAL A 786 -30.84 -27.47 22.97
CA VAL A 786 -29.62 -27.94 23.64
C VAL A 786 -28.59 -26.81 23.62
N THR A 787 -27.96 -26.54 24.78
CA THR A 787 -26.93 -25.51 24.92
C THR A 787 -25.55 -26.15 25.09
N SER A 788 -24.57 -25.66 24.32
CA SER A 788 -23.15 -25.96 24.53
C SER A 788 -22.46 -24.68 24.98
N SER A 789 -21.86 -24.67 26.18
CA SER A 789 -21.22 -23.49 26.75
C SER A 789 -19.69 -23.53 26.68
N SER A 790 -19.10 -22.34 26.72
CA SER A 790 -17.67 -22.07 26.74
C SER A 790 -17.37 -21.09 27.87
N LYS A 791 -16.21 -21.23 28.49
CA LYS A 791 -15.66 -20.20 29.39
C LYS A 791 -14.24 -19.86 28.96
N TYR A 792 -13.77 -18.67 29.32
CA TYR A 792 -12.52 -18.08 28.87
C TYR A 792 -11.79 -17.45 30.06
N ASN A 793 -10.46 -17.42 30.06
CA ASN A 793 -9.73 -16.55 31.00
C ASN A 793 -9.64 -15.11 30.48
N THR A 794 -9.10 -14.18 31.29
CA THR A 794 -8.87 -12.76 30.90
C THR A 794 -8.11 -12.64 29.57
N GLY A 795 -7.07 -13.45 29.38
CA GLY A 795 -6.30 -13.54 28.13
C GLY A 795 -6.98 -14.27 26.96
N GLY A 796 -8.31 -14.50 27.00
CA GLY A 796 -9.07 -15.07 25.88
C GLY A 796 -8.88 -16.56 25.59
N ARG A 797 -8.19 -17.32 26.46
CA ARG A 797 -8.01 -18.77 26.30
C ARG A 797 -9.27 -19.51 26.78
N ARG A 798 -9.88 -20.29 25.89
CA ARG A 798 -11.04 -21.15 26.19
C ARG A 798 -10.67 -22.29 27.15
N GLY A 799 -11.43 -22.44 28.24
CA GLY A 799 -11.36 -23.55 29.18
C GLY A 799 -12.18 -24.77 28.75
N ALA A 800 -12.22 -25.81 29.59
CA ALA A 800 -13.06 -26.98 29.36
C ALA A 800 -14.55 -26.60 29.41
N GLY A 801 -15.31 -26.93 28.35
CA GLY A 801 -16.72 -26.57 28.22
C GLY A 801 -17.67 -27.67 28.66
N ASN A 802 -18.76 -27.29 29.33
CA ASN A 802 -19.84 -28.21 29.73
C ASN A 802 -20.98 -28.19 28.69
N ARG A 803 -21.62 -29.35 28.50
CA ARG A 803 -22.92 -29.46 27.81
C ARG A 803 -24.04 -29.56 28.85
N SER A 804 -25.13 -28.86 28.61
CA SER A 804 -26.38 -29.01 29.36
C SER A 804 -27.58 -28.97 28.40
N GLY A 805 -28.45 -29.97 28.50
CA GLY A 805 -29.74 -29.97 27.84
C GLY A 805 -30.81 -29.35 28.75
N GLN A 806 -31.74 -28.61 28.18
CA GLN A 806 -32.92 -28.13 28.89
C GLN A 806 -34.15 -28.80 28.28
N SER A 807 -34.56 -29.94 28.84
CA SER A 807 -35.82 -30.61 28.48
C SER A 807 -36.98 -29.91 29.17
N SER A 808 -37.84 -29.26 28.40
CA SER A 808 -39.18 -28.86 28.86
C SER A 808 -40.02 -30.12 29.08
N SER A 809 -40.25 -30.48 30.33
CA SER A 809 -41.15 -31.56 30.71
C SER A 809 -42.57 -31.02 30.88
N ASP A 810 -43.33 -31.01 29.79
CA ASP A 810 -44.78 -30.82 29.76
C ASP A 810 -45.41 -32.04 29.05
N ASN A 811 -46.65 -32.38 29.42
CA ASN A 811 -47.33 -33.63 29.00
C ASN A 811 -47.97 -33.53 27.61
#